data_AF-S7NPF0-F1
#
_entry.id   AF-S7NPF0-F1
#
_cell.length_a   1.000
_cell.length_b   1.000
_cell.length_c   1.000
_cell.angle_alpha   90.00
_cell.angle_beta   90.00
_cell.angle_gamma   90.00
#
_symmetry.space_group_name_H-M   'P 1'
#
loop_
_entity.id
_entity.type
_entity.pdbx_description
1 polymer ?
#
loop_
_entity_poly.entity_id
_entity_poly.type
_entity_poly.pdbx_seq_one_letter_code
_entity_poly.pdbx_strand_id
1 'polypeptide(L)'
;MDLQNQQLKELNDWLTKTEERTRKMETEPLGPDLEDLKRQVQQHKVLQEDLEQEQVRVNSLTHMVVVVDESSGDRATTALEEQLKVLGDRWANICRWTEDRWVLLQDILLKWQRFTEEQCLFSTWLSEKEDAVSKLHTSGFKDQSEKLSSLQKLAGLKTDVENKKENMNKLRSLNRDLLATLKNTSVTQKMEARLDNFAQRWDNLVQQLEKSSAQISQTVTTTQPSLTQTTVMETVTMVTTREQILVKHAQEEIPPPPPQKKRQILVDSEIRKRLDVDITELHSWITRSEAVLQSPEFAIYRKDGNFSDLKEKVNAIEREKAEKFRKLQDASRSAQALVEQMVNEGVNADSIKNASEQLNSRWNEFCQLLSERLNWLDYQNNIITFYNQLQQLEHMTTTADNWLKTQPTTISEPTVIKSQLKICKDEVNRLSALQPQIERLKIQSIALKEKGQGPMFLDADFVAFTNHFNQVFADVQAREKELQKIFDTLPPTRYQETMTTILMWIQQSESKLSIPQVTVTEYEIMEQRLGELQALQSSLQEQQSGLNYLSTIVKEMSKKAPSDISQKYQSEFEDMEGRWKKLSSQLVDHCQKLEEHMAKLRKIQNHIQTLKKWMAEVDVFLKEEWPALGDSEILKKQLKQCRLLVNDIQTIQPSLTSVNEGGQKIKNEAEPQFASRLDTELRDLNAQWDHICQQVYARKEALKEGLDKTVSLQKDLSEMHEWMTQAEEEYLERDFEYKTPEELQKAVEEMQRAKEEAQQKEAKVKLLTESVNSVIAQAPPVAQEALKKELDTLTTNYQWLCTRLNGKCKTLEEVWACWHELLSYLEKANKWLNEVELKLKTTENIPGGSEEISKVLDSLENLMQHSEDNPNQIRILAQTLTDGGVMDELINEELETFNSRWRELHEEAVRRQKLLEQSIQSAQEIEKSLHLIQESLSSIDKQLAAYIADKKIQSDLTSHEISLEEMKKRHQEKEAAQRVLSQIDVAQKKLQEVSMKFRLFQKPANFEQRLQESKMILDEVKMHLPALETKSIEQEVVQSQLNHCVNLYKSLSEVKSEVEMVIKTGRQIVQKKQTENPKELDERITALKLHYNELGAKVTERKQQLEKCLKLSRKMRKEMNALTEWLAATDMELTKRSAVEGMPSNLDSEVAWGKNSVVTHSKPQILGHIALLEDTVMIPDVYSYHLLAKDYNLENLLGIPDQKITDLTGKEWKNFRK
;
A
#
# COMPACT_ATOMS: atom_id res chain seq x y z
N MET A 1 -26.04 13.48 26.27
CA MET A 1 -26.74 14.45 25.41
C MET A 1 -25.95 15.74 25.16
N ASP A 2 -25.99 16.76 26.01
CA ASP A 2 -25.54 18.13 25.64
C ASP A 2 -24.11 18.24 25.07
N LEU A 3 -23.11 17.62 25.69
CA LEU A 3 -21.73 17.59 25.19
C LEU A 3 -21.62 16.93 23.80
N GLN A 4 -22.45 15.92 23.54
CA GLN A 4 -22.51 15.17 22.28
C GLN A 4 -23.12 16.05 21.19
N ASN A 5 -24.23 16.72 21.50
CA ASN A 5 -24.87 17.69 20.61
C ASN A 5 -23.96 18.89 20.30
N GLN A 6 -23.14 19.33 21.27
CA GLN A 6 -22.12 20.36 21.06
C GLN A 6 -21.02 19.86 20.10
N GLN A 7 -20.42 18.70 20.34
CA GLN A 7 -19.35 18.16 19.48
C GLN A 7 -19.83 17.85 18.06
N LEU A 8 -21.06 17.33 17.90
CA LEU A 8 -21.71 17.13 16.59
C LEU A 8 -21.88 18.46 15.84
N LYS A 9 -22.32 19.51 16.55
CA LYS A 9 -22.46 20.85 15.96
C LYS A 9 -21.11 21.46 15.58
N GLU A 10 -20.10 21.33 16.44
CA GLU A 10 -18.74 21.82 16.16
C GLU A 10 -18.12 21.11 14.96
N LEU A 11 -18.32 19.79 14.81
CA LEU A 11 -17.92 19.04 13.61
C LEU A 11 -18.71 19.50 12.37
N ASN A 12 -20.03 19.69 12.45
CA ASN A 12 -20.82 20.22 11.34
C ASN A 12 -20.36 21.62 10.88
N ASP A 13 -20.13 22.53 11.83
CA ASP A 13 -19.74 23.91 11.57
C ASP A 13 -18.28 24.00 11.09
N TRP A 14 -17.46 22.97 11.34
CA TRP A 14 -16.14 22.78 10.72
C TRP A 14 -16.26 22.22 9.30
N LEU A 15 -16.95 21.08 9.12
CA LEU A 15 -17.16 20.42 7.82
C LEU A 15 -17.68 21.41 6.77
N THR A 16 -18.66 22.24 7.14
CA THR A 16 -19.27 23.24 6.25
C THR A 16 -18.28 24.32 5.81
N LYS A 17 -17.28 24.68 6.63
CA LYS A 17 -16.19 25.60 6.24
C LYS A 17 -15.15 24.89 5.37
N THR A 18 -14.86 23.63 5.67
CA THR A 18 -13.91 22.81 4.93
C THR A 18 -14.39 22.47 3.53
N GLU A 19 -15.68 22.14 3.36
CA GLU A 19 -16.34 21.96 2.05
C GLU A 19 -16.27 23.24 1.19
N GLU A 20 -16.45 24.42 1.79
CA GLU A 20 -16.31 25.70 1.09
C GLU A 20 -14.84 26.06 0.76
N ARG A 21 -13.87 25.44 1.45
CA ARG A 21 -12.43 25.54 1.15
C ARG A 21 -12.02 24.57 0.04
N THR A 22 -12.44 23.30 0.09
CA THR A 22 -12.17 22.33 -0.97
C THR A 22 -12.79 22.79 -2.30
N ARG A 23 -14.05 23.27 -2.27
CA ARG A 23 -14.72 23.85 -3.45
C ARG A 23 -13.94 24.99 -4.09
N LYS A 24 -13.34 25.89 -3.30
CA LYS A 24 -12.46 26.96 -3.81
C LYS A 24 -11.19 26.41 -4.44
N MET A 25 -10.51 25.51 -3.73
CA MET A 25 -9.30 24.83 -4.20
C MET A 25 -9.53 23.94 -5.44
N GLU A 26 -10.76 23.49 -5.67
CA GLU A 26 -11.18 22.78 -6.89
C GLU A 26 -11.36 23.72 -8.09
N THR A 27 -11.90 24.93 -7.85
CA THR A 27 -12.04 25.96 -8.88
C THR A 27 -10.75 26.72 -9.21
N GLU A 28 -9.70 26.60 -8.40
CA GLU A 28 -8.41 27.25 -8.69
C GLU A 28 -7.64 26.52 -9.81
N PRO A 29 -7.27 27.21 -10.91
CA PRO A 29 -6.56 26.59 -12.02
C PRO A 29 -5.14 26.17 -11.62
N LEU A 30 -4.71 25.03 -12.12
CA LEU A 30 -3.38 24.47 -11.83
C LEU A 30 -2.29 25.17 -12.67
N GLY A 31 -1.18 25.52 -12.02
CA GLY A 31 -0.19 26.47 -12.55
C GLY A 31 -0.62 27.94 -12.33
N PRO A 32 -0.16 28.92 -13.14
CA PRO A 32 0.55 28.79 -14.41
C PRO A 32 2.07 28.53 -14.37
N ASP A 33 2.72 28.47 -13.21
CA ASP A 33 4.11 27.99 -13.11
C ASP A 33 4.39 27.01 -11.95
N LEU A 34 5.66 26.64 -11.78
CA LEU A 34 6.11 25.67 -10.76
C LEU A 34 5.95 26.21 -9.33
N GLU A 35 6.09 27.52 -9.12
CA GLU A 35 5.94 28.14 -7.80
C GLU A 35 4.47 28.36 -7.46
N ASP A 36 3.62 28.65 -8.45
CA ASP A 36 2.16 28.57 -8.30
C ASP A 36 1.71 27.18 -7.83
N LEU A 37 2.22 26.13 -8.48
CA LEU A 37 1.88 24.75 -8.15
C LEU A 37 2.42 24.32 -6.78
N LYS A 38 3.65 24.72 -6.41
CA LYS A 38 4.19 24.53 -5.06
C LYS A 38 3.35 25.22 -3.98
N ARG A 39 2.84 26.44 -4.27
CA ARG A 39 1.91 27.14 -3.37
C ARG A 39 0.62 26.34 -3.18
N GLN A 40 0.04 25.82 -4.25
CA GLN A 40 -1.18 24.99 -4.20
C GLN A 40 -0.96 23.70 -3.40
N VAL A 41 0.20 23.03 -3.59
CA VAL A 41 0.66 21.89 -2.76
C VAL A 41 0.75 22.27 -1.28
N GLN A 42 1.29 23.45 -0.94
CA GLN A 42 1.41 23.87 0.46
C GLN A 42 0.06 24.28 1.09
N GLN A 43 -0.84 24.91 0.33
CA GLN A 43 -2.20 25.22 0.79
C GLN A 43 -3.01 23.94 1.06
N HIS A 44 -2.80 22.91 0.24
CA HIS A 44 -3.37 21.57 0.41
C HIS A 44 -2.80 20.88 1.66
N LYS A 45 -1.46 20.89 1.89
CA LYS A 45 -0.88 20.36 3.13
C LYS A 45 -1.52 20.91 4.39
N VAL A 46 -1.76 22.22 4.45
CA VAL A 46 -2.43 22.83 5.61
C VAL A 46 -3.86 22.30 5.77
N LEU A 47 -4.57 21.96 4.68
CA LEU A 47 -5.89 21.32 4.76
C LEU A 47 -5.78 19.88 5.30
N GLN A 48 -4.74 19.15 4.92
CA GLN A 48 -4.46 17.82 5.48
C GLN A 48 -4.09 17.90 6.97
N GLU A 49 -3.25 18.85 7.37
CA GLU A 49 -2.90 19.13 8.78
C GLU A 49 -4.15 19.51 9.59
N ASP A 50 -5.10 20.27 9.03
CA ASP A 50 -6.39 20.59 9.65
C ASP A 50 -7.29 19.33 9.79
N LEU A 51 -7.29 18.43 8.81
CA LEU A 51 -8.02 17.14 8.85
C LEU A 51 -7.42 16.18 9.90
N GLU A 52 -6.09 16.07 9.96
CA GLU A 52 -5.40 15.20 10.93
C GLU A 52 -5.66 15.63 12.39
N GLN A 53 -5.78 16.93 12.64
CA GLN A 53 -6.23 17.46 13.93
C GLN A 53 -7.69 17.10 14.23
N GLU A 54 -8.59 17.30 13.28
CA GLU A 54 -10.02 17.12 13.50
C GLU A 54 -10.47 15.65 13.54
N GLN A 55 -9.64 14.74 13.00
CA GLN A 55 -9.79 13.28 13.14
C GLN A 55 -9.86 12.84 14.62
N VAL A 56 -9.24 13.58 15.55
CA VAL A 56 -9.36 13.32 17.00
C VAL A 56 -10.80 13.53 17.49
N ARG A 57 -11.50 14.57 16.99
CA ARG A 57 -12.92 14.82 17.32
C ARG A 57 -13.84 13.81 16.64
N VAL A 58 -13.52 13.39 15.41
CA VAL A 58 -14.26 12.33 14.72
C VAL A 58 -14.13 11.00 15.48
N ASN A 59 -12.92 10.61 15.86
CA ASN A 59 -12.69 9.41 16.67
C ASN A 59 -13.40 9.46 18.03
N SER A 60 -13.40 10.63 18.69
CA SER A 60 -14.10 10.76 19.98
C SER A 60 -15.62 10.65 19.85
N LEU A 61 -16.20 11.07 18.72
CA LEU A 61 -17.61 10.85 18.39
C LEU A 61 -17.92 9.39 18.03
N THR A 62 -17.07 8.74 17.22
CA THR A 62 -17.24 7.33 16.80
C THR A 62 -17.17 6.34 17.97
N HIS A 63 -16.35 6.62 18.99
CA HIS A 63 -16.23 5.77 20.19
C HIS A 63 -17.19 6.17 21.32
N MET A 64 -18.13 7.08 21.08
CA MET A 64 -19.00 7.62 22.13
C MET A 64 -20.26 6.78 22.32
N VAL A 65 -20.41 6.21 23.52
CA VAL A 65 -21.66 5.51 23.90
C VAL A 65 -22.81 6.51 23.95
N VAL A 66 -23.91 6.20 23.25
CA VAL A 66 -25.14 7.00 23.29
C VAL A 66 -25.87 6.69 24.60
N VAL A 67 -25.65 7.52 25.63
CA VAL A 67 -26.37 7.41 26.90
C VAL A 67 -27.75 8.06 26.74
N VAL A 68 -28.72 7.21 26.40
CA VAL A 68 -30.15 7.52 26.32
C VAL A 68 -30.72 7.55 27.73
N ASP A 69 -31.48 8.59 28.08
CA ASP A 69 -32.29 8.59 29.29
C ASP A 69 -33.59 7.81 29.06
N GLU A 70 -34.13 7.13 30.09
CA GLU A 70 -35.34 6.30 29.95
C GLU A 70 -36.58 7.10 29.49
N SER A 71 -36.55 8.44 29.63
CA SER A 71 -37.58 9.35 29.11
C SER A 71 -37.49 9.60 27.59
N SER A 72 -36.37 9.25 26.94
CA SER A 72 -36.04 9.59 25.54
C SER A 72 -36.05 8.37 24.61
N GLY A 73 -37.24 7.85 24.30
CA GLY A 73 -37.40 6.64 23.47
C GLY A 73 -36.86 6.73 22.02
N ASP A 74 -36.75 5.56 21.36
CA ASP A 74 -36.05 5.21 20.09
C ASP A 74 -35.94 6.27 18.98
N ARG A 75 -36.86 7.22 18.88
CA ARG A 75 -36.75 8.30 17.90
C ARG A 75 -35.56 9.22 18.17
N ALA A 76 -35.10 9.32 19.43
CA ALA A 76 -33.96 10.15 19.80
C ALA A 76 -32.62 9.51 19.38
N THR A 77 -32.47 8.19 19.53
CA THR A 77 -31.29 7.45 19.06
C THR A 77 -31.21 7.46 17.54
N THR A 78 -32.26 7.03 16.83
CA THR A 78 -32.24 6.95 15.36
C THR A 78 -32.00 8.32 14.69
N ALA A 79 -32.48 9.42 15.31
CA ALA A 79 -32.19 10.77 14.81
C ALA A 79 -30.72 11.19 14.99
N LEU A 80 -30.04 10.71 16.04
CA LEU A 80 -28.63 10.99 16.29
C LEU A 80 -27.71 10.08 15.48
N GLU A 81 -28.10 8.82 15.26
CA GLU A 81 -27.44 7.87 14.36
C GLU A 81 -27.42 8.37 12.90
N GLU A 82 -28.57 8.83 12.37
CA GLU A 82 -28.63 9.37 11.01
C GLU A 82 -27.84 10.70 10.89
N GLN A 83 -27.77 11.52 11.94
CA GLN A 83 -26.88 12.70 11.97
C GLN A 83 -25.40 12.32 11.96
N LEU A 84 -24.98 11.35 12.78
CA LEU A 84 -23.60 10.82 12.77
C LEU A 84 -23.23 10.29 11.39
N LYS A 85 -24.12 9.52 10.76
CA LYS A 85 -23.96 8.99 9.41
C LYS A 85 -23.79 10.09 8.35
N VAL A 86 -24.66 11.10 8.34
CA VAL A 86 -24.56 12.23 7.40
C VAL A 86 -23.26 13.03 7.60
N LEU A 87 -22.78 13.19 8.82
CA LEU A 87 -21.49 13.85 9.09
C LEU A 87 -20.31 12.95 8.71
N GLY A 88 -20.41 11.63 8.88
CA GLY A 88 -19.43 10.63 8.45
C GLY A 88 -19.30 10.56 6.92
N ASP A 89 -20.41 10.56 6.19
CA ASP A 89 -20.43 10.60 4.72
C ASP A 89 -19.78 11.90 4.19
N ARG A 90 -20.04 13.05 4.84
CA ARG A 90 -19.38 14.32 4.50
C ARG A 90 -17.88 14.28 4.80
N TRP A 91 -17.48 13.79 5.97
CA TRP A 91 -16.07 13.60 6.35
C TRP A 91 -15.32 12.72 5.33
N ALA A 92 -15.86 11.53 5.04
CA ALA A 92 -15.27 10.59 4.08
C ALA A 92 -15.12 11.19 2.67
N ASN A 93 -16.08 12.02 2.22
CA ASN A 93 -15.96 12.73 0.96
C ASN A 93 -14.85 13.81 0.97
N ILE A 94 -14.63 14.51 2.07
CA ILE A 94 -13.52 15.48 2.20
C ILE A 94 -12.17 14.77 2.26
N CYS A 95 -12.04 13.67 3.02
CA CYS A 95 -10.81 12.88 3.07
C CYS A 95 -10.45 12.34 1.67
N ARG A 96 -11.40 11.66 1.01
CA ARG A 96 -11.21 11.14 -0.35
C ARG A 96 -10.87 12.24 -1.36
N TRP A 97 -11.57 13.37 -1.33
CA TRP A 97 -11.24 14.52 -2.18
C TRP A 97 -9.83 15.04 -1.89
N THR A 98 -9.42 15.09 -0.62
CA THR A 98 -8.08 15.54 -0.22
C THR A 98 -6.99 14.58 -0.73
N GLU A 99 -7.21 13.28 -0.65
CA GLU A 99 -6.32 12.25 -1.22
C GLU A 99 -6.25 12.34 -2.75
N ASP A 100 -7.40 12.37 -3.44
CA ASP A 100 -7.49 12.53 -4.90
C ASP A 100 -6.77 13.82 -5.36
N ARG A 101 -6.97 14.93 -4.65
CA ARG A 101 -6.34 16.24 -4.93
C ARG A 101 -4.84 16.21 -4.67
N TRP A 102 -4.37 15.48 -3.65
CA TRP A 102 -2.96 15.31 -3.34
C TRP A 102 -2.23 14.55 -4.45
N VAL A 103 -2.76 13.40 -4.85
CA VAL A 103 -2.18 12.57 -5.93
C VAL A 103 -2.10 13.37 -7.23
N LEU A 104 -3.17 14.10 -7.58
CA LEU A 104 -3.18 14.98 -8.75
C LEU A 104 -2.13 16.11 -8.66
N LEU A 105 -1.99 16.76 -7.50
CA LEU A 105 -0.99 17.82 -7.30
C LEU A 105 0.44 17.28 -7.38
N GLN A 106 0.72 16.10 -6.82
CA GLN A 106 2.04 15.47 -6.85
C GLN A 106 2.43 14.99 -8.26
N ASP A 107 1.51 14.37 -9.00
CA ASP A 107 1.74 13.93 -10.38
C ASP A 107 2.06 15.13 -11.31
N ILE A 108 1.28 16.22 -11.22
CA ILE A 108 1.56 17.45 -11.96
C ILE A 108 2.88 18.07 -11.51
N LEU A 109 3.19 18.11 -10.21
CA LEU A 109 4.44 18.68 -9.68
C LEU A 109 5.65 17.94 -10.24
N LEU A 110 5.63 16.60 -10.22
CA LEU A 110 6.70 15.76 -10.75
C LEU A 110 6.87 15.94 -12.27
N LYS A 111 5.77 16.00 -13.03
CA LYS A 111 5.80 16.29 -14.48
C LYS A 111 6.36 17.69 -14.76
N TRP A 112 5.99 18.69 -13.95
CA TRP A 112 6.44 20.07 -14.10
C TRP A 112 7.93 20.23 -13.76
N GLN A 113 8.40 19.60 -12.68
CA GLN A 113 9.82 19.54 -12.30
C GLN A 113 10.65 18.94 -13.44
N ARG A 114 10.32 17.72 -13.89
CA ARG A 114 11.03 17.04 -14.98
C ARG A 114 11.08 17.85 -16.28
N PHE A 115 9.98 18.52 -16.65
CA PHE A 115 9.96 19.43 -17.78
C PHE A 115 10.90 20.62 -17.57
N THR A 116 10.85 21.26 -16.40
CA THR A 116 11.65 22.47 -16.08
C THR A 116 13.15 22.16 -15.98
N GLU A 117 13.52 21.00 -15.45
CA GLU A 117 14.89 20.51 -15.36
C GLU A 117 15.49 20.26 -16.74
N GLU A 118 14.83 19.47 -17.60
CA GLU A 118 15.26 19.28 -18.99
C GLU A 118 15.25 20.60 -19.78
N GLN A 119 14.29 21.50 -19.51
CA GLN A 119 14.21 22.81 -20.17
C GLN A 119 15.44 23.67 -19.81
N CYS A 120 15.85 23.63 -18.54
CA CYS A 120 17.03 24.34 -18.03
C CYS A 120 18.31 23.75 -18.65
N LEU A 121 18.51 22.43 -18.53
CA LEU A 121 19.68 21.72 -19.06
C LEU A 121 19.85 21.93 -20.57
N PHE A 122 18.75 21.84 -21.33
CA PHE A 122 18.77 22.06 -22.78
C PHE A 122 19.00 23.53 -23.16
N SER A 123 18.45 24.48 -22.40
CA SER A 123 18.70 25.92 -22.60
C SER A 123 20.15 26.30 -22.34
N THR A 124 20.76 25.78 -21.26
CA THR A 124 22.17 26.00 -20.94
C THR A 124 23.06 25.42 -22.03
N TRP A 125 22.85 24.15 -22.41
CA TRP A 125 23.59 23.52 -23.50
C TRP A 125 23.43 24.26 -24.85
N LEU A 126 22.23 24.73 -25.20
CA LEU A 126 22.04 25.53 -26.42
C LEU A 126 22.88 26.81 -26.38
N SER A 127 22.88 27.49 -25.22
CA SER A 127 23.64 28.73 -25.02
C SER A 127 25.16 28.49 -25.12
N GLU A 128 25.65 27.39 -24.55
CA GLU A 128 27.06 26.97 -24.66
C GLU A 128 27.47 26.68 -26.10
N LYS A 129 26.59 26.06 -26.91
CA LYS A 129 26.91 25.73 -28.32
C LYS A 129 26.74 26.92 -29.25
N GLU A 130 25.76 27.80 -29.01
CA GLU A 130 25.65 29.11 -29.67
C GLU A 130 26.93 29.94 -29.43
N ASP A 131 27.39 30.03 -28.18
CA ASP A 131 28.65 30.70 -27.83
C ASP A 131 29.88 30.03 -28.46
N ALA A 132 30.00 28.71 -28.39
CA ALA A 132 31.11 27.96 -28.98
C ALA A 132 31.19 28.11 -30.51
N VAL A 133 30.05 28.16 -31.20
CA VAL A 133 29.97 28.44 -32.65
C VAL A 133 30.35 29.89 -32.96
N SER A 134 29.91 30.86 -32.13
CA SER A 134 30.30 32.28 -32.30
C SER A 134 31.81 32.52 -32.15
N LYS A 135 32.50 31.65 -31.40
CA LYS A 135 33.95 31.69 -31.14
C LYS A 135 34.80 30.97 -32.19
N LEU A 136 34.21 30.28 -33.18
CA LEU A 136 34.96 29.66 -34.28
C LEU A 136 35.52 30.73 -35.23
N HIS A 137 36.83 30.68 -35.52
CA HIS A 137 37.39 31.41 -36.66
C HIS A 137 36.92 30.75 -37.97
N THR A 138 36.17 31.49 -38.79
CA THR A 138 35.71 31.03 -40.12
C THR A 138 36.56 31.56 -41.28
N SER A 139 37.48 32.49 -41.02
CA SER A 139 38.40 33.09 -42.00
C SER A 139 39.69 33.58 -41.34
N GLY A 140 40.69 33.95 -42.13
CA GLY A 140 41.92 34.60 -41.64
C GLY A 140 42.98 33.69 -41.01
N PHE A 141 42.90 32.37 -41.23
CA PHE A 141 43.90 31.40 -40.74
C PHE A 141 45.32 31.75 -41.19
N LYS A 142 46.28 31.76 -40.26
CA LYS A 142 47.69 32.08 -40.50
C LYS A 142 48.47 30.88 -41.02
N ASP A 143 48.07 29.68 -40.62
CA ASP A 143 48.67 28.43 -41.05
C ASP A 143 47.64 27.32 -41.28
N GLN A 144 48.12 26.17 -41.75
CA GLN A 144 47.29 25.00 -42.06
C GLN A 144 46.83 24.25 -40.79
N SER A 145 47.44 24.51 -39.63
CA SER A 145 47.18 23.88 -38.33
C SER A 145 45.98 24.54 -37.62
N GLU A 146 45.94 25.88 -37.55
CA GLU A 146 44.78 26.66 -37.06
C GLU A 146 43.50 26.24 -37.81
N LYS A 147 43.62 26.03 -39.12
CA LYS A 147 42.52 25.60 -39.99
C LYS A 147 42.07 24.16 -39.72
N LEU A 148 43.00 23.22 -39.55
CA LEU A 148 42.67 21.82 -39.19
C LEU A 148 42.04 21.74 -37.80
N SER A 149 42.54 22.51 -36.81
CA SER A 149 41.94 22.61 -35.48
C SER A 149 40.51 23.17 -35.54
N SER A 150 40.27 24.17 -36.38
CA SER A 150 38.94 24.77 -36.55
C SER A 150 37.96 23.82 -37.25
N LEU A 151 38.41 23.03 -38.24
CA LEU A 151 37.62 21.96 -38.85
C LEU A 151 37.29 20.84 -37.85
N GLN A 152 38.25 20.40 -37.02
CA GLN A 152 38.01 19.39 -35.99
C GLN A 152 36.98 19.87 -34.95
N LYS A 153 37.09 21.13 -34.48
CA LYS A 153 36.11 21.73 -33.56
C LYS A 153 34.72 21.82 -34.17
N LEU A 154 34.60 22.21 -35.44
CA LEU A 154 33.31 22.27 -36.14
C LEU A 154 32.69 20.87 -36.36
N ALA A 155 33.50 19.85 -36.67
CA ALA A 155 33.03 18.47 -36.78
C ALA A 155 32.53 17.91 -35.43
N GLY A 156 33.24 18.23 -34.34
CA GLY A 156 32.78 17.92 -32.98
C GLY A 156 31.45 18.60 -32.65
N LEU A 157 31.35 19.92 -32.85
CA LEU A 157 30.13 20.68 -32.59
C LEU A 157 28.94 20.21 -33.44
N LYS A 158 29.14 19.82 -34.71
CA LYS A 158 28.07 19.19 -35.49
C LYS A 158 27.62 17.86 -34.88
N THR A 159 28.56 17.03 -34.44
CA THR A 159 28.27 15.74 -33.80
C THR A 159 27.50 15.92 -32.47
N ASP A 160 27.88 16.91 -31.65
CA ASP A 160 27.16 17.27 -30.42
C ASP A 160 25.70 17.66 -30.70
N VAL A 161 25.46 18.46 -31.75
CA VAL A 161 24.13 18.89 -32.17
C VAL A 161 23.31 17.73 -32.74
N GLU A 162 23.90 16.87 -33.58
CA GLU A 162 23.23 15.67 -34.09
C GLU A 162 22.78 14.76 -32.92
N ASN A 163 23.65 14.56 -31.92
CA ASN A 163 23.37 13.76 -30.71
C ASN A 163 22.29 14.37 -29.80
N LYS A 164 22.22 15.70 -29.65
CA LYS A 164 21.26 16.35 -28.73
C LYS A 164 19.85 16.54 -29.28
N LYS A 165 19.61 16.14 -30.53
CA LYS A 165 18.29 16.14 -31.18
C LYS A 165 17.24 15.33 -30.41
N GLU A 166 17.66 14.30 -29.68
CA GLU A 166 16.76 13.50 -28.84
C GLU A 166 16.23 14.28 -27.62
N ASN A 167 17.04 15.13 -26.98
CA ASN A 167 16.57 15.95 -25.85
C ASN A 167 15.47 16.94 -26.25
N MET A 168 15.49 17.47 -27.48
CA MET A 168 14.37 18.28 -28.03
C MET A 168 13.06 17.46 -28.10
N ASN A 169 13.15 16.20 -28.54
CA ASN A 169 11.99 15.30 -28.61
C ASN A 169 11.50 14.91 -27.21
N LYS A 170 12.43 14.67 -26.27
CA LYS A 170 12.13 14.42 -24.85
C LYS A 170 11.38 15.59 -24.21
N LEU A 171 11.83 16.83 -24.45
CA LEU A 171 11.15 18.05 -24.01
C LEU A 171 9.74 18.20 -24.59
N ARG A 172 9.56 17.88 -25.88
CA ARG A 172 8.24 17.87 -26.54
C ARG A 172 7.29 16.81 -25.94
N SER A 173 7.79 15.63 -25.56
CA SER A 173 6.99 14.64 -24.84
C SER A 173 6.62 15.14 -23.45
N LEU A 174 7.60 15.52 -22.62
CA LEU A 174 7.37 16.00 -21.25
C LEU A 174 6.36 17.15 -21.20
N ASN A 175 6.41 18.08 -22.15
CA ASN A 175 5.39 19.12 -22.28
C ASN A 175 3.99 18.55 -22.56
N ARG A 176 3.83 17.70 -23.58
CA ARG A 176 2.54 17.08 -23.92
C ARG A 176 1.96 16.31 -22.74
N ASP A 177 2.80 15.54 -22.05
CA ASP A 177 2.42 14.64 -20.97
C ASP A 177 2.04 15.44 -19.70
N LEU A 178 2.66 16.61 -19.49
CA LEU A 178 2.28 17.62 -18.49
C LEU A 178 0.96 18.34 -18.84
N LEU A 179 0.82 18.84 -20.09
CA LEU A 179 -0.36 19.57 -20.56
C LEU A 179 -1.63 18.72 -20.59
N ALA A 180 -1.52 17.44 -20.91
CA ALA A 180 -2.63 16.47 -20.82
C ALA A 180 -3.22 16.37 -19.40
N THR A 181 -2.41 16.66 -18.38
CA THR A 181 -2.79 16.59 -16.97
C THR A 181 -3.35 17.93 -16.47
N LEU A 182 -2.74 19.05 -16.88
CA LEU A 182 -3.11 20.42 -16.45
C LEU A 182 -4.44 20.94 -17.00
N LYS A 183 -4.77 20.63 -18.26
CA LYS A 183 -5.98 21.10 -18.98
C LYS A 183 -6.17 22.64 -19.01
N ASN A 184 -5.13 23.42 -18.72
CA ASN A 184 -5.16 24.87 -18.60
C ASN A 184 -4.67 25.55 -19.90
N THR A 185 -5.59 26.07 -20.71
CA THR A 185 -5.32 26.64 -22.05
C THR A 185 -4.30 27.78 -22.05
N SER A 186 -4.25 28.59 -20.98
CA SER A 186 -3.28 29.69 -20.86
C SER A 186 -1.85 29.18 -20.62
N VAL A 187 -1.72 28.02 -19.98
CA VAL A 187 -0.43 27.35 -19.77
C VAL A 187 0.02 26.64 -21.04
N THR A 188 -0.89 25.95 -21.74
CA THR A 188 -0.67 25.33 -23.06
C THR A 188 0.05 26.30 -24.01
N GLN A 189 -0.54 27.47 -24.25
CA GLN A 189 0.01 28.48 -25.16
C GLN A 189 1.39 29.01 -24.72
N LYS A 190 1.59 29.20 -23.40
CA LYS A 190 2.89 29.66 -22.85
C LYS A 190 3.99 28.61 -22.96
N MET A 191 3.66 27.32 -22.84
CA MET A 191 4.63 26.23 -22.95
C MET A 191 4.97 25.89 -24.41
N GLU A 192 3.98 25.92 -25.30
CA GLU A 192 4.18 25.77 -26.74
C GLU A 192 5.10 26.88 -27.28
N ALA A 193 4.84 28.15 -26.93
CA ALA A 193 5.70 29.28 -27.30
C ALA A 193 7.14 29.16 -26.77
N ARG A 194 7.37 28.48 -25.64
CA ARG A 194 8.73 28.18 -25.14
C ARG A 194 9.41 27.11 -26.00
N LEU A 195 8.71 26.04 -26.38
CA LEU A 195 9.24 25.01 -27.28
C LEU A 195 9.53 25.55 -28.68
N ASP A 196 8.71 26.47 -29.19
CA ASP A 196 8.95 27.14 -30.47
C ASP A 196 10.19 28.06 -30.41
N ASN A 197 10.43 28.74 -29.29
CA ASN A 197 11.68 29.48 -29.08
C ASN A 197 12.91 28.56 -29.10
N PHE A 198 12.83 27.39 -28.43
CA PHE A 198 13.90 26.40 -28.49
C PHE A 198 14.12 25.83 -29.89
N ALA A 199 13.05 25.60 -30.66
CA ALA A 199 13.14 25.19 -32.06
C ALA A 199 13.83 26.25 -32.92
N GLN A 200 13.45 27.52 -32.80
CA GLN A 200 14.10 28.63 -33.51
C GLN A 200 15.58 28.77 -33.15
N ARG A 201 15.94 28.66 -31.86
CA ARG A 201 17.34 28.66 -31.41
C ARG A 201 18.14 27.50 -31.99
N TRP A 202 17.57 26.30 -31.97
CA TRP A 202 18.16 25.11 -32.57
C TRP A 202 18.40 25.27 -34.08
N ASP A 203 17.40 25.71 -34.83
CA ASP A 203 17.50 25.88 -36.28
C ASP A 203 18.51 26.99 -36.65
N ASN A 204 18.57 28.08 -35.88
CA ASN A 204 19.59 29.11 -36.02
C ASN A 204 21.01 28.58 -35.74
N LEU A 205 21.19 27.74 -34.71
CA LEU A 205 22.47 27.11 -34.38
C LEU A 205 22.94 26.18 -35.51
N VAL A 206 22.03 25.36 -36.05
CA VAL A 206 22.31 24.50 -37.22
C VAL A 206 22.71 25.33 -38.44
N GLN A 207 21.95 26.38 -38.77
CA GLN A 207 22.28 27.27 -39.90
C GLN A 207 23.64 27.98 -39.71
N GLN A 208 24.00 28.39 -38.49
CA GLN A 208 25.32 28.97 -38.23
C GLN A 208 26.46 27.94 -38.35
N LEU A 209 26.24 26.69 -37.94
CA LEU A 209 27.20 25.60 -38.15
C LEU A 209 27.40 25.29 -39.63
N GLU A 210 26.32 25.21 -40.42
CA GLU A 210 26.40 24.98 -41.86
C GLU A 210 27.08 26.14 -42.61
N LYS A 211 26.75 27.38 -42.24
CA LYS A 211 27.40 28.58 -42.80
C LYS A 211 28.89 28.66 -42.46
N SER A 212 29.26 28.37 -41.21
CA SER A 212 30.66 28.29 -40.77
C SER A 212 31.41 27.16 -41.49
N SER A 213 30.77 26.00 -41.68
CA SER A 213 31.32 24.88 -42.45
C SER A 213 31.62 25.30 -43.89
N ALA A 214 30.63 25.91 -44.56
CA ALA A 214 30.78 26.40 -45.93
C ALA A 214 31.91 27.43 -46.10
N GLN A 215 32.05 28.37 -45.16
CA GLN A 215 33.15 29.37 -45.18
C GLN A 215 34.53 28.72 -45.03
N ILE A 216 34.68 27.77 -44.09
CA ILE A 216 35.96 27.09 -43.87
C ILE A 216 36.30 26.15 -45.04
N SER A 217 35.30 25.53 -45.67
CA SER A 217 35.46 24.77 -46.93
C SER A 217 35.86 25.65 -48.11
N GLN A 218 35.23 26.81 -48.31
CA GLN A 218 35.54 27.72 -49.44
C GLN A 218 36.99 28.22 -49.41
N THR A 219 37.55 28.47 -48.23
CA THR A 219 38.97 28.88 -48.10
C THR A 219 39.98 27.75 -48.39
N VAL A 220 39.55 26.53 -48.78
CA VAL A 220 40.46 25.42 -49.14
C VAL A 220 40.97 25.53 -50.58
N THR A 221 40.23 26.20 -51.47
CA THR A 221 40.34 25.95 -52.92
C THR A 221 41.19 26.96 -53.71
N THR A 222 41.79 27.98 -53.06
CA THR A 222 42.41 29.12 -53.77
C THR A 222 43.81 29.52 -53.27
N THR A 223 44.87 28.93 -53.84
CA THR A 223 46.24 29.45 -53.73
C THR A 223 47.15 28.97 -54.87
N GLN A 224 47.90 29.90 -55.48
CA GLN A 224 48.97 29.80 -56.52
C GLN A 224 48.62 30.23 -57.96
N PRO A 225 49.59 30.75 -58.77
CA PRO A 225 50.83 31.50 -58.41
C PRO A 225 51.10 32.73 -59.34
N SER A 226 52.35 33.26 -59.29
CA SER A 226 53.02 34.15 -60.30
C SER A 226 52.72 35.67 -60.24
N LEU A 227 53.61 36.61 -60.62
CA LEU A 227 55.08 36.63 -60.83
C LEU A 227 55.60 38.11 -60.94
N THR A 228 56.91 38.35 -60.71
CA THR A 228 57.71 39.58 -61.05
C THR A 228 57.31 40.93 -60.39
N GLN A 229 58.18 41.91 -60.08
CA GLN A 229 59.66 42.08 -59.98
C GLN A 229 59.96 43.19 -58.89
N THR A 230 60.93 44.15 -58.84
CA THR A 230 61.97 44.70 -59.75
C THR A 230 63.06 45.51 -58.98
N THR A 231 64.34 45.31 -59.30
CA THR A 231 65.52 46.25 -59.30
C THR A 231 65.88 47.27 -58.17
N VAL A 232 67.13 47.12 -57.66
CA VAL A 232 68.27 48.09 -57.68
C VAL A 232 68.52 49.11 -56.52
N MET A 233 69.48 48.72 -55.65
CA MET A 233 70.78 49.36 -55.26
C MET A 233 70.95 50.81 -54.70
N GLU A 234 71.77 50.86 -53.63
CA GLU A 234 72.94 51.74 -53.33
C GLU A 234 72.86 53.28 -53.37
N THR A 235 73.27 53.93 -52.26
CA THR A 235 74.67 54.43 -52.09
C THR A 235 74.97 54.82 -50.62
N VAL A 236 76.21 55.24 -50.30
CA VAL A 236 76.80 55.30 -48.93
C VAL A 236 77.58 56.61 -48.70
N THR A 237 78.03 56.88 -47.46
CA THR A 237 79.08 57.87 -47.02
C THR A 237 78.67 59.36 -47.02
N MET A 238 79.28 60.30 -46.24
CA MET A 238 80.58 60.35 -45.52
C MET A 238 80.55 61.26 -44.25
N VAL A 239 81.69 61.50 -43.56
CA VAL A 239 81.85 62.35 -42.34
C VAL A 239 83.06 63.30 -42.41
N THR A 240 82.93 64.54 -41.88
CA THR A 240 83.91 65.68 -41.91
C THR A 240 83.53 66.77 -40.87
N THR A 241 84.37 67.63 -40.24
CA THR A 241 85.84 67.70 -39.97
C THR A 241 86.12 68.46 -38.62
N ARG A 242 87.05 69.44 -38.55
CA ARG A 242 87.43 70.34 -37.42
C ARG A 242 88.09 71.64 -37.97
N GLU A 243 88.22 72.71 -37.17
CA GLU A 243 89.08 73.91 -37.41
C GLU A 243 89.78 74.42 -36.13
N GLN A 244 90.80 75.31 -36.23
CA GLN A 244 91.69 75.70 -35.10
C GLN A 244 92.61 76.98 -35.29
N ILE A 245 92.78 77.81 -34.23
CA ILE A 245 93.95 78.68 -33.81
C ILE A 245 94.31 80.02 -34.56
N LEU A 246 94.48 81.18 -33.84
CA LEU A 246 95.72 82.08 -33.72
C LEU A 246 95.53 83.49 -33.02
N VAL A 247 96.58 84.36 -32.93
CA VAL A 247 96.85 85.36 -31.82
C VAL A 247 97.69 86.66 -32.16
N LYS A 248 97.26 87.92 -31.77
CA LYS A 248 97.98 89.23 -31.39
C LYS A 248 98.97 89.98 -32.40
N HIS A 249 99.49 91.26 -32.28
CA HIS A 249 99.25 92.56 -31.54
C HIS A 249 100.09 93.82 -32.04
N ALA A 250 99.54 95.07 -31.86
CA ALA A 250 100.10 96.43 -31.44
C ALA A 250 101.23 97.33 -32.10
N GLN A 251 100.99 98.69 -32.07
CA GLN A 251 101.88 99.92 -31.83
C GLN A 251 102.51 100.92 -32.91
N GLU A 252 102.19 102.26 -32.78
CA GLU A 252 102.87 103.63 -32.88
C GLU A 252 103.71 104.36 -34.05
N GLU A 253 103.68 105.75 -34.00
CA GLU A 253 104.62 106.89 -34.41
C GLU A 253 104.67 107.76 -35.76
N ILE A 254 105.22 109.03 -35.72
CA ILE A 254 105.23 110.17 -36.77
C ILE A 254 106.38 111.27 -36.63
N PRO A 255 106.92 112.02 -37.68
CA PRO A 255 108.07 113.02 -37.61
C PRO A 255 108.01 114.48 -38.28
N PRO A 256 108.95 115.49 -38.02
CA PRO A 256 108.99 116.92 -38.55
C PRO A 256 110.39 117.66 -38.89
N PRO A 257 110.48 118.99 -39.29
CA PRO A 257 111.76 119.75 -39.60
C PRO A 257 112.00 121.29 -39.09
N PRO A 258 112.48 122.40 -39.81
CA PRO A 258 113.68 123.24 -39.39
C PRO A 258 113.67 124.89 -39.36
N PRO A 259 114.60 125.81 -39.90
CA PRO A 259 115.18 127.05 -39.17
C PRO A 259 115.48 128.46 -39.89
N GLN A 260 116.04 129.54 -39.21
CA GLN A 260 117.10 130.61 -39.63
C GLN A 260 117.06 132.11 -39.01
N LYS A 261 118.01 133.05 -39.35
CA LYS A 261 118.62 134.22 -38.55
C LYS A 261 119.09 135.50 -39.39
N LYS A 262 119.71 136.66 -38.95
CA LYS A 262 119.60 137.72 -37.86
C LYS A 262 120.83 138.76 -37.74
N ARG A 263 120.73 140.14 -37.87
CA ARG A 263 121.63 141.31 -37.35
C ARG A 263 121.52 142.69 -38.17
N GLN A 264 122.17 143.89 -37.96
CA GLN A 264 122.55 144.84 -36.82
C GLN A 264 123.35 146.16 -37.29
N ILE A 265 123.49 147.27 -36.46
CA ILE A 265 124.46 148.48 -36.42
C ILE A 265 124.38 149.69 -37.46
N LEU A 266 124.93 150.98 -37.39
CA LEU A 266 125.86 151.85 -36.53
C LEU A 266 125.79 153.45 -36.79
N VAL A 267 126.15 154.35 -35.80
CA VAL A 267 126.74 155.78 -35.71
C VAL A 267 126.42 156.99 -36.67
N ASP A 268 126.58 158.30 -36.34
CA ASP A 268 126.24 159.20 -35.16
C ASP A 268 126.58 160.73 -35.38
N SER A 269 125.82 161.67 -34.77
CA SER A 269 126.20 163.09 -34.48
C SER A 269 125.15 163.93 -33.68
N GLU A 270 124.01 163.37 -33.26
CA GLU A 270 122.75 164.10 -32.94
C GLU A 270 122.58 164.55 -31.46
N ILE A 271 123.61 164.40 -30.62
CA ILE A 271 123.44 164.14 -29.17
C ILE A 271 122.65 165.22 -28.39
N ARG A 272 122.92 166.52 -28.60
CA ARG A 272 122.20 167.60 -27.86
C ARG A 272 120.73 167.75 -28.26
N LYS A 273 120.33 167.31 -29.46
CA LYS A 273 118.91 167.23 -29.88
C LYS A 273 118.22 165.97 -29.39
N ARG A 274 118.95 164.84 -29.28
CA ARG A 274 118.36 163.58 -28.78
C ARG A 274 117.77 163.74 -27.39
N LEU A 275 118.47 164.41 -26.47
CA LEU A 275 118.04 164.49 -25.06
C LEU A 275 116.60 165.05 -24.91
N ASP A 276 116.30 166.21 -25.48
CA ASP A 276 114.99 166.85 -25.35
C ASP A 276 113.88 166.00 -26.02
N VAL A 277 114.22 165.35 -27.15
CA VAL A 277 113.31 164.44 -27.86
C VAL A 277 113.05 163.16 -27.04
N ASP A 278 114.09 162.54 -26.47
CA ASP A 278 113.97 161.31 -25.69
C ASP A 278 113.22 161.55 -24.36
N ILE A 279 113.48 162.66 -23.65
CA ILE A 279 112.71 163.06 -22.45
C ILE A 279 111.22 163.24 -22.80
N THR A 280 110.93 163.94 -23.90
CA THR A 280 109.55 164.19 -24.35
C THR A 280 108.86 162.90 -24.82
N GLU A 281 109.57 162.04 -25.55
CA GLU A 281 109.06 160.73 -25.99
C GLU A 281 108.70 159.87 -24.78
N LEU A 282 109.58 159.78 -23.78
CA LEU A 282 109.39 158.99 -22.57
C LEU A 282 108.20 159.50 -21.75
N HIS A 283 108.08 160.81 -21.50
CA HIS A 283 106.88 161.36 -20.85
C HIS A 283 105.60 161.08 -21.65
N SER A 284 105.64 161.17 -22.98
CA SER A 284 104.48 160.87 -23.83
C SER A 284 104.09 159.38 -23.79
N TRP A 285 105.07 158.48 -23.70
CA TRP A 285 104.87 157.05 -23.63
C TRP A 285 104.33 156.65 -22.26
N ILE A 286 104.97 157.11 -21.18
CA ILE A 286 104.50 156.92 -19.80
C ILE A 286 103.04 157.37 -19.69
N THR A 287 102.69 158.58 -20.15
CA THR A 287 101.30 159.10 -20.06
C THR A 287 100.28 158.24 -20.85
N ARG A 288 100.63 157.75 -22.04
CA ARG A 288 99.73 156.87 -22.81
C ARG A 288 99.58 155.49 -22.17
N SER A 289 100.66 154.94 -21.63
CA SER A 289 100.67 153.62 -20.97
C SER A 289 99.97 153.67 -19.61
N GLU A 290 100.16 154.73 -18.82
CA GLU A 290 99.38 155.03 -17.61
C GLU A 290 97.87 155.06 -17.91
N ALA A 291 97.44 155.74 -18.98
CA ALA A 291 96.03 155.81 -19.35
C ALA A 291 95.41 154.44 -19.68
N VAL A 292 96.19 153.48 -20.20
CA VAL A 292 95.76 152.09 -20.37
C VAL A 292 95.71 151.36 -19.02
N LEU A 293 96.72 151.52 -18.17
CA LEU A 293 96.81 150.86 -16.85
C LEU A 293 95.84 151.42 -15.80
N GLN A 294 95.33 152.64 -16.02
CA GLN A 294 94.25 153.25 -15.24
C GLN A 294 92.86 152.99 -15.84
N SER A 295 92.73 152.10 -16.83
CA SER A 295 91.44 151.69 -17.39
C SER A 295 90.47 151.22 -16.29
N PRO A 296 89.19 151.64 -16.31
CA PRO A 296 88.19 151.20 -15.34
C PRO A 296 87.88 149.69 -15.43
N GLU A 297 88.30 148.99 -16.48
CA GLU A 297 88.15 147.52 -16.56
C GLU A 297 88.87 146.78 -15.43
N PHE A 298 89.97 147.33 -14.88
CA PHE A 298 90.71 146.74 -13.75
C PHE A 298 89.96 146.81 -12.41
N ALA A 299 88.76 147.39 -12.37
CA ALA A 299 87.89 147.41 -11.19
C ALA A 299 86.81 146.31 -11.21
N ILE A 300 86.67 145.52 -12.28
CA ILE A 300 85.52 144.62 -12.48
C ILE A 300 85.98 143.17 -12.65
N TYR A 301 85.78 142.36 -11.61
CA TYR A 301 85.95 140.91 -11.68
C TYR A 301 84.81 140.24 -12.47
N ARG A 302 85.14 139.27 -13.32
CA ARG A 302 84.19 138.53 -14.17
C ARG A 302 84.22 137.04 -13.80
N LYS A 303 83.07 136.35 -13.81
CA LYS A 303 83.03 134.87 -13.67
C LYS A 303 83.45 134.18 -14.97
N ASP A 304 83.21 134.85 -16.09
CA ASP A 304 83.25 134.36 -17.45
C ASP A 304 83.60 135.49 -18.45
N GLY A 305 83.87 135.13 -19.71
CA GLY A 305 84.04 136.08 -20.82
C GLY A 305 85.48 136.48 -21.16
N ASN A 306 85.62 137.15 -22.32
CA ASN A 306 86.91 137.49 -22.90
C ASN A 306 87.48 138.80 -22.31
N PHE A 307 88.75 138.77 -21.90
CA PHE A 307 89.54 139.95 -21.49
C PHE A 307 90.91 140.02 -22.20
N SER A 308 91.08 139.24 -23.28
CA SER A 308 92.34 139.12 -24.04
C SER A 308 92.83 140.45 -24.59
N ASP A 309 91.93 141.33 -25.06
CA ASP A 309 92.29 142.65 -25.59
C ASP A 309 92.92 143.55 -24.52
N LEU A 310 92.45 143.48 -23.27
CA LEU A 310 93.01 144.21 -22.14
C LEU A 310 94.36 143.58 -21.72
N LYS A 311 94.40 142.24 -21.66
CA LYS A 311 95.60 141.46 -21.34
C LYS A 311 96.74 141.73 -22.33
N GLU A 312 96.45 141.75 -23.63
CA GLU A 312 97.44 142.00 -24.68
C GLU A 312 97.92 143.46 -24.71
N LYS A 313 97.04 144.43 -24.42
CA LYS A 313 97.45 145.85 -24.24
C LYS A 313 98.44 146.01 -23.09
N VAL A 314 98.21 145.37 -21.94
CA VAL A 314 99.17 145.40 -20.81
C VAL A 314 100.46 144.64 -21.16
N ASN A 315 100.37 143.48 -21.80
CA ASN A 315 101.55 142.71 -22.24
C ASN A 315 102.37 143.44 -23.31
N ALA A 316 101.76 144.29 -24.15
CA ALA A 316 102.48 145.18 -25.07
C ALA A 316 103.27 146.23 -24.30
N ILE A 317 102.65 146.86 -23.30
CA ILE A 317 103.30 147.86 -22.44
C ILE A 317 104.49 147.26 -21.66
N GLU A 318 104.37 146.06 -21.08
CA GLU A 318 105.48 145.38 -20.40
C GLU A 318 106.61 144.96 -21.36
N ARG A 319 106.31 144.68 -22.64
CA ARG A 319 107.35 144.45 -23.67
C ARG A 319 108.09 145.74 -24.03
N GLU A 320 107.36 146.83 -24.29
CA GLU A 320 107.94 148.13 -24.65
C GLU A 320 108.75 148.77 -23.51
N LYS A 321 108.34 148.53 -22.25
CA LYS A 321 109.03 148.96 -21.02
C LYS A 321 110.53 148.72 -21.04
N ALA A 322 111.01 147.57 -21.54
CA ALA A 322 112.43 147.24 -21.58
C ALA A 322 113.23 148.15 -22.53
N GLU A 323 112.65 148.54 -23.67
CA GLU A 323 113.26 149.49 -24.61
C GLU A 323 113.25 150.91 -24.03
N LYS A 324 112.11 151.32 -23.47
CA LYS A 324 111.91 152.67 -22.93
C LYS A 324 112.74 152.91 -21.66
N PHE A 325 112.95 151.89 -20.82
CA PHE A 325 113.92 151.96 -19.71
C PHE A 325 115.35 152.18 -20.20
N ARG A 326 115.72 151.57 -21.33
CA ARG A 326 117.05 151.81 -21.92
C ARG A 326 117.19 153.23 -22.44
N LYS A 327 116.15 153.76 -23.12
CA LYS A 327 116.08 155.18 -23.49
C LYS A 327 116.16 156.10 -22.28
N LEU A 328 115.52 155.77 -21.17
CA LEU A 328 115.60 156.53 -19.92
C LEU A 328 117.02 156.58 -19.35
N GLN A 329 117.77 155.48 -19.39
CA GLN A 329 119.19 155.48 -19.03
C GLN A 329 120.06 156.27 -20.02
N ASP A 330 119.82 156.11 -21.33
CA ASP A 330 120.58 156.78 -22.37
C ASP A 330 120.34 158.31 -22.32
N ALA A 331 119.11 158.75 -22.05
CA ALA A 331 118.74 160.13 -21.75
C ALA A 331 119.36 160.64 -20.44
N SER A 332 119.28 159.87 -19.34
CA SER A 332 119.89 160.24 -18.05
C SER A 332 121.41 160.45 -18.18
N ARG A 333 122.12 159.57 -18.91
CA ARG A 333 123.56 159.73 -19.20
C ARG A 333 123.83 160.95 -20.08
N SER A 334 122.97 161.21 -21.07
CA SER A 334 123.12 162.37 -21.96
C SER A 334 122.88 163.68 -21.21
N ALA A 335 121.93 163.72 -20.28
CA ALA A 335 121.74 164.81 -19.32
C ALA A 335 122.97 165.00 -18.42
N GLN A 336 123.50 163.90 -17.84
CA GLN A 336 124.70 163.93 -17.01
C GLN A 336 125.90 164.55 -17.75
N ALA A 337 126.19 164.09 -18.97
CA ALA A 337 127.29 164.58 -19.79
C ALA A 337 127.10 166.04 -20.24
N LEU A 338 125.86 166.45 -20.52
CA LEU A 338 125.54 167.84 -20.86
C LEU A 338 125.68 168.78 -19.65
N VAL A 339 125.32 168.32 -18.45
CA VAL A 339 125.56 169.04 -17.19
C VAL A 339 127.06 169.19 -16.94
N GLU A 340 127.85 168.11 -17.07
CA GLU A 340 129.32 168.15 -16.92
C GLU A 340 130.00 169.08 -17.94
N GLN A 341 129.53 169.12 -19.19
CA GLN A 341 130.06 170.06 -20.18
C GLN A 341 129.72 171.52 -19.82
N MET A 342 128.47 171.82 -19.47
CA MET A 342 128.03 173.20 -19.22
C MET A 342 128.62 173.79 -17.93
N VAL A 343 128.86 172.95 -16.91
CA VAL A 343 129.59 173.35 -15.69
C VAL A 343 131.04 173.74 -15.99
N ASN A 344 131.74 173.03 -16.89
CA ASN A 344 133.10 173.37 -17.31
C ASN A 344 133.17 174.63 -18.20
N GLU A 345 132.10 174.95 -18.93
CA GLU A 345 131.96 176.17 -19.75
C GLU A 345 131.46 177.38 -18.92
N GLY A 346 131.19 177.22 -17.62
CA GLY A 346 130.82 178.31 -16.71
C GLY A 346 129.34 178.72 -16.75
N VAL A 347 128.45 177.86 -17.26
CA VAL A 347 127.01 178.12 -17.41
C VAL A 347 126.21 177.26 -16.41
N ASN A 348 125.16 177.82 -15.80
CA ASN A 348 124.30 177.06 -14.88
C ASN A 348 123.59 175.90 -15.61
N ALA A 349 123.59 174.71 -15.01
CA ALA A 349 123.06 173.47 -15.57
C ALA A 349 121.92 172.80 -14.75
N ASP A 350 121.40 173.45 -13.70
CA ASP A 350 120.48 172.86 -12.72
C ASP A 350 119.14 172.38 -13.34
N SER A 351 118.67 173.05 -14.41
CA SER A 351 117.40 172.75 -15.06
C SER A 351 117.36 171.36 -15.72
N ILE A 352 118.45 170.96 -16.37
CA ILE A 352 118.58 169.66 -17.05
C ILE A 352 118.61 168.52 -16.02
N LYS A 353 119.28 168.74 -14.89
CA LYS A 353 119.37 167.76 -13.80
C LYS A 353 117.99 167.46 -13.21
N ASN A 354 117.24 168.49 -12.81
CA ASN A 354 115.93 168.32 -12.18
C ASN A 354 114.92 167.61 -13.11
N ALA A 355 114.96 167.89 -14.42
CA ALA A 355 114.11 167.21 -15.41
C ALA A 355 114.41 165.70 -15.49
N SER A 356 115.69 165.30 -15.40
CA SER A 356 116.10 163.89 -15.42
C SER A 356 115.66 163.15 -14.15
N GLU A 357 115.73 163.79 -12.99
CA GLU A 357 115.32 163.18 -11.71
C GLU A 357 113.80 163.00 -11.63
N GLN A 358 113.00 163.98 -12.09
CA GLN A 358 111.54 163.89 -12.11
C GLN A 358 111.03 162.77 -13.04
N LEU A 359 111.66 162.60 -14.21
CA LEU A 359 111.32 161.54 -15.16
C LEU A 359 111.60 160.14 -14.56
N ASN A 360 112.67 159.98 -13.78
CA ASN A 360 112.99 158.74 -13.07
C ASN A 360 111.97 158.40 -11.97
N SER A 361 111.45 159.38 -11.21
CA SER A 361 110.40 159.12 -10.19
C SER A 361 109.15 158.52 -10.84
N ARG A 362 108.62 159.22 -11.85
CA ARG A 362 107.39 158.81 -12.54
C ARG A 362 107.54 157.47 -13.26
N TRP A 363 108.74 157.13 -13.75
CA TRP A 363 109.02 155.80 -14.30
C TRP A 363 108.84 154.67 -13.27
N ASN A 364 109.25 154.89 -12.02
CA ASN A 364 109.12 153.90 -10.95
C ASN A 364 107.64 153.72 -10.54
N GLU A 365 106.92 154.82 -10.37
CA GLU A 365 105.47 154.83 -10.09
C GLU A 365 104.68 154.08 -11.18
N PHE A 366 105.00 154.35 -12.45
CA PHE A 366 104.46 153.63 -13.60
C PHE A 366 104.79 152.13 -13.58
N CYS A 367 106.03 151.75 -13.24
CA CYS A 367 106.43 150.35 -13.15
C CYS A 367 105.70 149.58 -12.03
N GLN A 368 105.39 150.25 -10.92
CA GLN A 368 104.58 149.67 -9.85
C GLN A 368 103.14 149.43 -10.34
N LEU A 369 102.48 150.44 -10.90
CA LEU A 369 101.12 150.33 -11.44
C LEU A 369 101.01 149.21 -12.49
N LEU A 370 102.01 149.09 -13.36
CA LEU A 370 102.10 148.03 -14.37
C LEU A 370 102.19 146.63 -13.74
N SER A 371 102.99 146.46 -12.68
CA SER A 371 103.06 145.21 -11.92
C SER A 371 101.73 144.87 -11.24
N GLU A 372 101.05 145.86 -10.66
CA GLU A 372 99.72 145.70 -10.05
C GLU A 372 98.68 145.22 -11.07
N ARG A 373 98.70 145.73 -12.31
CA ARG A 373 97.77 145.28 -13.37
C ARG A 373 98.12 143.90 -13.94
N LEU A 374 99.39 143.55 -14.04
CA LEU A 374 99.81 142.19 -14.41
C LEU A 374 99.34 141.16 -13.37
N ASN A 375 99.49 141.46 -12.09
CA ASN A 375 99.00 140.61 -11.00
C ASN A 375 97.46 140.46 -11.03
N TRP A 376 96.73 141.54 -11.33
CA TRP A 376 95.27 141.49 -11.50
C TRP A 376 94.84 140.59 -12.68
N LEU A 377 95.57 140.64 -13.80
CA LEU A 377 95.27 139.82 -14.99
C LEU A 377 95.49 138.32 -14.76
N ASP A 378 96.48 137.93 -13.93
CA ASP A 378 96.63 136.54 -13.47
C ASP A 378 95.48 136.14 -12.53
N TYR A 379 95.16 136.99 -11.56
CA TYR A 379 94.06 136.74 -10.61
C TYR A 379 92.71 136.52 -11.31
N GLN A 380 92.36 137.39 -12.26
CA GLN A 380 91.15 137.28 -13.08
C GLN A 380 91.15 136.03 -13.99
N ASN A 381 92.31 135.58 -14.45
CA ASN A 381 92.44 134.33 -15.21
C ASN A 381 92.10 133.11 -14.35
N ASN A 382 92.58 133.09 -13.10
CA ASN A 382 92.37 131.99 -12.18
C ASN A 382 90.90 131.87 -11.70
N ILE A 383 90.19 133.00 -11.56
CA ILE A 383 88.73 133.01 -11.27
C ILE A 383 87.93 132.30 -12.38
N ILE A 384 88.21 132.59 -13.66
CA ILE A 384 87.51 131.96 -14.80
C ILE A 384 87.81 130.44 -14.85
N THR A 385 89.05 130.03 -14.58
CA THR A 385 89.41 128.61 -14.50
C THR A 385 88.63 127.86 -13.41
N PHE A 386 88.46 128.47 -12.24
CA PHE A 386 87.65 127.94 -11.14
C PHE A 386 86.17 127.77 -11.55
N TYR A 387 85.57 128.79 -12.17
CA TYR A 387 84.15 128.74 -12.57
C TYR A 387 83.84 127.71 -13.66
N ASN A 388 84.75 127.51 -14.62
CA ASN A 388 84.61 126.45 -15.62
C ASN A 388 84.59 125.05 -14.97
N GLN A 389 85.46 124.81 -13.99
CA GLN A 389 85.52 123.54 -13.25
C GLN A 389 84.29 123.37 -12.33
N LEU A 390 83.78 124.44 -11.73
CA LEU A 390 82.53 124.45 -10.94
C LEU A 390 81.32 124.01 -11.78
N GLN A 391 81.15 124.60 -12.98
CA GLN A 391 80.03 124.28 -13.88
C GLN A 391 80.08 122.82 -14.37
N GLN A 392 81.28 122.29 -14.64
CA GLN A 392 81.44 120.88 -15.03
C GLN A 392 80.96 119.93 -13.94
N LEU A 393 81.29 120.20 -12.67
CA LEU A 393 80.87 119.39 -11.52
C LEU A 393 79.36 119.54 -11.24
N GLU A 394 78.79 120.73 -11.39
CA GLU A 394 77.35 120.97 -11.20
C GLU A 394 76.51 120.25 -12.27
N HIS A 395 76.97 120.21 -13.53
CA HIS A 395 76.31 119.43 -14.58
C HIS A 395 76.31 117.92 -14.27
N MET A 396 77.43 117.39 -13.77
CA MET A 396 77.54 115.98 -13.36
C MET A 396 76.69 115.64 -12.12
N THR A 397 76.41 116.63 -11.26
CA THR A 397 75.51 116.53 -10.09
C THR A 397 74.05 116.53 -10.53
N THR A 398 73.66 117.52 -11.33
CA THR A 398 72.31 117.66 -11.91
C THR A 398 71.89 116.43 -12.73
N THR A 399 72.85 115.73 -13.34
CA THR A 399 72.58 114.47 -14.06
C THR A 399 72.14 113.34 -13.12
N ALA A 400 72.72 113.24 -11.92
CA ALA A 400 72.34 112.22 -10.92
C ALA A 400 70.97 112.52 -10.29
N ASP A 401 70.68 113.79 -10.03
CA ASP A 401 69.39 114.27 -9.51
C ASP A 401 68.23 113.91 -10.47
N ASN A 402 68.40 114.17 -11.77
CA ASN A 402 67.42 113.79 -12.79
C ASN A 402 67.27 112.26 -12.93
N TRP A 403 68.35 111.49 -12.74
CA TRP A 403 68.28 110.02 -12.70
C TRP A 403 67.47 109.53 -11.48
N LEU A 404 67.71 110.09 -10.28
CA LEU A 404 66.97 109.74 -9.07
C LEU A 404 65.47 110.03 -9.23
N LYS A 405 65.13 111.22 -9.73
CA LYS A 405 63.75 111.68 -9.96
C LYS A 405 62.98 110.89 -11.02
N THR A 406 63.65 110.09 -11.84
CA THR A 406 63.02 109.25 -12.88
C THR A 406 62.89 107.77 -12.48
N GLN A 407 63.30 107.38 -11.27
CA GLN A 407 63.11 106.00 -10.80
C GLN A 407 61.66 105.77 -10.29
N PRO A 408 61.03 104.62 -10.60
CA PRO A 408 59.72 104.27 -10.07
C PRO A 408 59.78 104.02 -8.56
N THR A 409 58.77 104.48 -7.83
CA THR A 409 58.70 104.39 -6.36
C THR A 409 58.41 102.98 -5.85
N THR A 410 57.48 102.26 -6.49
CA THR A 410 57.06 100.89 -6.14
C THR A 410 57.67 99.86 -7.08
N ILE A 411 58.40 98.87 -6.54
CA ILE A 411 59.09 97.83 -7.32
C ILE A 411 58.89 96.47 -6.62
N SER A 412 58.28 95.51 -7.31
CA SER A 412 57.91 94.20 -6.74
C SER A 412 58.64 93.00 -7.34
N GLU A 413 59.49 93.21 -8.37
CA GLU A 413 60.18 92.13 -9.07
C GLU A 413 61.66 91.96 -8.64
N PRO A 414 62.09 90.75 -8.21
CA PRO A 414 63.47 90.48 -7.80
C PRO A 414 64.54 90.86 -8.83
N THR A 415 64.24 90.66 -10.11
CA THR A 415 65.11 90.99 -11.26
C THR A 415 65.31 92.49 -11.43
N VAL A 416 64.23 93.27 -11.30
CA VAL A 416 64.24 94.74 -11.41
C VAL A 416 64.90 95.38 -10.20
N ILE A 417 64.65 94.86 -8.98
CA ILE A 417 65.33 95.30 -7.76
C ILE A 417 66.85 95.09 -7.91
N LYS A 418 67.28 93.90 -8.37
CA LYS A 418 68.69 93.57 -8.58
C LYS A 418 69.38 94.44 -9.65
N SER A 419 68.67 94.81 -10.72
CA SER A 419 69.23 95.66 -11.78
C SER A 419 69.32 97.13 -11.34
N GLN A 420 68.29 97.68 -10.71
CA GLN A 420 68.30 99.05 -10.19
C GLN A 420 69.30 99.23 -9.05
N LEU A 421 69.42 98.27 -8.13
CA LEU A 421 70.44 98.30 -7.07
C LEU A 421 71.86 98.38 -7.63
N LYS A 422 72.15 97.69 -8.74
CA LYS A 422 73.44 97.83 -9.42
C LYS A 422 73.64 99.25 -9.97
N ILE A 423 72.66 99.78 -10.72
CA ILE A 423 72.75 101.12 -11.31
C ILE A 423 72.91 102.19 -10.23
N CYS A 424 72.18 102.06 -9.11
CA CYS A 424 72.28 102.96 -7.97
C CYS A 424 73.68 102.93 -7.32
N LYS A 425 74.30 101.75 -7.20
CA LYS A 425 75.69 101.62 -6.72
C LYS A 425 76.72 102.19 -7.69
N ASP A 426 76.55 101.95 -8.98
CA ASP A 426 77.40 102.53 -10.02
C ASP A 426 77.33 104.08 -9.97
N GLU A 427 76.15 104.66 -9.66
CA GLU A 427 75.94 106.10 -9.50
C GLU A 427 76.49 106.67 -8.17
N VAL A 428 76.35 105.95 -7.03
CA VAL A 428 77.05 106.30 -5.77
C VAL A 428 78.56 106.35 -5.99
N ASN A 429 79.12 105.36 -6.70
CA ASN A 429 80.54 105.33 -7.05
C ASN A 429 80.93 106.51 -7.95
N ARG A 430 80.10 106.84 -8.96
CA ARG A 430 80.32 107.97 -9.87
C ARG A 430 80.36 109.31 -9.14
N LEU A 431 79.42 109.57 -8.22
CA LEU A 431 79.42 110.79 -7.40
C LEU A 431 80.58 110.82 -6.40
N SER A 432 80.90 109.70 -5.75
CA SER A 432 82.04 109.59 -4.83
C SER A 432 83.38 109.96 -5.50
N ALA A 433 83.54 109.62 -6.79
CA ALA A 433 84.72 109.98 -7.57
C ALA A 433 84.86 111.49 -7.90
N LEU A 434 83.83 112.29 -7.64
CA LEU A 434 83.87 113.76 -7.78
C LEU A 434 84.38 114.45 -6.51
N GLN A 435 84.26 113.84 -5.33
CA GLN A 435 84.70 114.42 -4.05
C GLN A 435 86.14 114.98 -4.07
N PRO A 436 87.15 114.30 -4.67
CA PRO A 436 88.51 114.83 -4.72
C PRO A 436 88.68 116.02 -5.67
N GLN A 437 87.78 116.18 -6.65
CA GLN A 437 87.74 117.33 -7.56
C GLN A 437 87.10 118.53 -6.86
N ILE A 438 86.02 118.31 -6.10
CA ILE A 438 85.35 119.32 -5.26
C ILE A 438 86.33 119.87 -4.20
N GLU A 439 87.09 119.01 -3.53
CA GLU A 439 88.05 119.44 -2.51
C GLU A 439 89.26 120.18 -3.13
N ARG A 440 89.70 119.82 -4.35
CA ARG A 440 90.66 120.63 -5.12
C ARG A 440 90.09 122.00 -5.48
N LEU A 441 88.82 122.06 -5.87
CA LEU A 441 88.12 123.30 -6.19
C LEU A 441 88.01 124.22 -4.97
N LYS A 442 87.73 123.65 -3.80
CA LYS A 442 87.71 124.33 -2.50
C LYS A 442 89.07 124.92 -2.13
N ILE A 443 90.16 124.19 -2.36
CA ILE A 443 91.54 124.69 -2.17
C ILE A 443 91.82 125.86 -3.14
N GLN A 444 91.38 125.78 -4.40
CA GLN A 444 91.49 126.90 -5.35
C GLN A 444 90.68 128.13 -4.90
N SER A 445 89.45 127.93 -4.40
CA SER A 445 88.60 129.00 -3.85
C SER A 445 89.29 129.72 -2.68
N ILE A 446 89.87 128.98 -1.74
CA ILE A 446 90.63 129.54 -0.61
C ILE A 446 91.87 130.31 -1.11
N ALA A 447 92.64 129.74 -2.03
CA ALA A 447 93.82 130.41 -2.60
C ALA A 447 93.48 131.67 -3.42
N LEU A 448 92.29 131.74 -4.02
CA LEU A 448 91.74 132.94 -4.65
C LEU A 448 91.26 133.97 -3.60
N LYS A 449 90.78 133.52 -2.44
CA LYS A 449 90.33 134.39 -1.35
C LYS A 449 91.50 135.06 -0.60
N GLU A 450 92.64 134.38 -0.48
CA GLU A 450 93.81 134.90 0.25
C GLU A 450 94.66 135.91 -0.55
N LYS A 451 94.59 135.89 -1.90
CA LYS A 451 95.41 136.75 -2.77
C LYS A 451 94.94 138.21 -2.89
N GLY A 452 93.82 138.62 -2.28
CA GLY A 452 93.35 140.02 -2.31
C GLY A 452 91.90 140.19 -1.81
N GLN A 453 91.33 141.39 -1.99
CA GLN A 453 89.88 141.61 -1.78
C GLN A 453 89.08 140.99 -2.93
N GLY A 454 88.91 139.66 -2.89
CA GLY A 454 88.21 138.89 -3.90
C GLY A 454 86.70 139.16 -3.96
N PRO A 455 86.03 138.84 -5.09
CA PRO A 455 84.61 139.10 -5.27
C PRO A 455 83.72 138.22 -4.37
N MET A 456 82.77 138.86 -3.67
CA MET A 456 81.83 138.24 -2.72
C MET A 456 81.04 137.04 -3.25
N PHE A 457 80.86 136.91 -4.57
CA PHE A 457 80.08 135.84 -5.18
C PHE A 457 80.76 134.45 -5.13
N LEU A 458 82.08 134.40 -4.95
CA LEU A 458 82.85 133.16 -5.15
C LEU A 458 82.60 132.13 -4.04
N ASP A 459 82.43 132.60 -2.80
CA ASP A 459 82.09 131.76 -1.64
C ASP A 459 80.64 131.25 -1.74
N ALA A 460 79.71 132.14 -2.08
CA ALA A 460 78.28 131.83 -2.14
C ALA A 460 77.93 130.77 -3.19
N ASP A 461 78.46 130.90 -4.41
CA ASP A 461 78.22 129.92 -5.49
C ASP A 461 78.82 128.55 -5.15
N PHE A 462 80.02 128.52 -4.54
CA PHE A 462 80.68 127.27 -4.15
C PHE A 462 79.92 126.54 -3.03
N VAL A 463 79.41 127.27 -2.04
CA VAL A 463 78.56 126.71 -0.97
C VAL A 463 77.24 126.21 -1.54
N ALA A 464 76.61 126.93 -2.48
CA ALA A 464 75.37 126.49 -3.13
C ALA A 464 75.56 125.16 -3.88
N PHE A 465 76.59 125.06 -4.73
CA PHE A 465 76.98 123.83 -5.40
C PHE A 465 77.27 122.69 -4.40
N THR A 466 78.07 122.97 -3.36
CA THR A 466 78.46 121.95 -2.38
C THR A 466 77.24 121.39 -1.62
N ASN A 467 76.26 122.25 -1.30
CA ASN A 467 75.01 121.82 -0.68
C ASN A 467 74.15 120.97 -1.64
N HIS A 468 74.03 121.37 -2.91
CA HIS A 468 73.32 120.60 -3.93
C HIS A 468 73.93 119.21 -4.13
N PHE A 469 75.26 119.13 -4.32
CA PHE A 469 75.97 117.86 -4.44
C PHE A 469 75.78 116.96 -3.21
N ASN A 470 75.93 117.51 -2.00
CA ASN A 470 75.78 116.73 -0.77
C ASN A 470 74.34 116.19 -0.59
N GLN A 471 73.32 116.96 -0.96
CA GLN A 471 71.92 116.51 -0.93
C GLN A 471 71.68 115.35 -1.90
N VAL A 472 72.03 115.54 -3.19
CA VAL A 472 71.84 114.53 -4.23
C VAL A 472 72.61 113.24 -3.91
N PHE A 473 73.84 113.38 -3.40
CA PHE A 473 74.64 112.23 -2.97
C PHE A 473 74.02 111.49 -1.77
N ALA A 474 73.46 112.21 -0.80
CA ALA A 474 72.74 111.60 0.32
C ALA A 474 71.46 110.87 -0.12
N ASP A 475 70.70 111.44 -1.06
CA ASP A 475 69.47 110.83 -1.58
C ASP A 475 69.75 109.57 -2.43
N VAL A 476 70.77 109.60 -3.29
CA VAL A 476 71.22 108.41 -4.04
C VAL A 476 71.75 107.32 -3.09
N GLN A 477 72.46 107.69 -2.01
CA GLN A 477 72.85 106.74 -0.96
C GLN A 477 71.65 106.21 -0.14
N ALA A 478 70.62 107.01 0.08
CA ALA A 478 69.42 106.56 0.78
C ALA A 478 68.66 105.52 -0.06
N ARG A 479 68.51 105.78 -1.37
CA ARG A 479 67.89 104.83 -2.31
C ARG A 479 68.73 103.57 -2.52
N GLU A 480 70.06 103.67 -2.49
CA GLU A 480 70.96 102.50 -2.51
C GLU A 480 70.73 101.60 -1.29
N LYS A 481 70.72 102.17 -0.08
CA LYS A 481 70.46 101.45 1.17
C LYS A 481 69.04 100.86 1.24
N GLU A 482 68.06 101.56 0.69
CA GLU A 482 66.68 101.07 0.58
C GLU A 482 66.58 99.87 -0.37
N LEU A 483 67.12 99.97 -1.59
CA LEU A 483 67.13 98.88 -2.56
C LEU A 483 67.98 97.69 -2.07
N GLN A 484 69.08 97.93 -1.37
CA GLN A 484 69.89 96.90 -0.72
C GLN A 484 69.09 96.19 0.37
N LYS A 485 68.43 96.92 1.26
CA LYS A 485 67.57 96.36 2.30
C LYS A 485 66.43 95.53 1.71
N ILE A 486 65.78 96.01 0.64
CA ILE A 486 64.73 95.24 -0.05
C ILE A 486 65.32 93.97 -0.67
N PHE A 487 66.48 94.05 -1.35
CA PHE A 487 67.17 92.91 -1.96
C PHE A 487 67.56 91.83 -0.93
N ASP A 488 68.07 92.23 0.24
CA ASP A 488 68.39 91.31 1.35
C ASP A 488 67.15 90.69 2.02
N THR A 489 65.95 91.14 1.63
CA THR A 489 64.65 90.59 2.03
C THR A 489 63.90 89.89 0.91
N LEU A 490 64.61 89.48 -0.15
CA LEU A 490 64.10 88.56 -1.17
C LEU A 490 64.43 87.10 -0.82
N PRO A 491 63.65 86.10 -1.31
CA PRO A 491 63.93 84.71 -0.99
C PRO A 491 65.26 84.26 -1.60
N PRO A 492 66.09 83.47 -0.88
CA PRO A 492 67.27 82.82 -1.47
C PRO A 492 66.88 81.94 -2.66
N THR A 493 67.75 81.76 -3.66
CA THR A 493 67.45 80.93 -4.85
C THR A 493 66.95 79.53 -4.49
N ARG A 494 67.55 78.94 -3.44
CA ARG A 494 67.16 77.64 -2.85
C ARG A 494 65.68 77.57 -2.41
N TYR A 495 65.06 78.68 -2.04
CA TYR A 495 63.62 78.73 -1.77
C TYR A 495 62.82 78.37 -3.02
N GLN A 496 63.09 79.04 -4.15
CA GLN A 496 62.40 78.80 -5.42
C GLN A 496 62.69 77.39 -5.98
N GLU A 497 63.93 76.92 -5.86
CA GLU A 497 64.33 75.55 -6.23
C GLU A 497 63.56 74.49 -5.41
N THR A 498 63.50 74.66 -4.08
CA THR A 498 62.80 73.73 -3.18
C THR A 498 61.29 73.79 -3.39
N MET A 499 60.72 74.98 -3.57
CA MET A 499 59.30 75.21 -3.85
C MET A 499 58.87 74.52 -5.13
N THR A 500 59.65 74.69 -6.22
CA THR A 500 59.39 74.04 -7.51
C THR A 500 59.51 72.51 -7.39
N THR A 501 60.52 72.02 -6.66
CA THR A 501 60.73 70.57 -6.44
C THR A 501 59.54 69.93 -5.72
N ILE A 502 59.07 70.53 -4.62
CA ILE A 502 57.93 70.02 -3.85
C ILE A 502 56.63 70.13 -4.65
N LEU A 503 56.39 71.23 -5.36
CA LEU A 503 55.21 71.36 -6.23
C LEU A 503 55.18 70.31 -7.35
N MET A 504 56.31 70.00 -7.98
CA MET A 504 56.40 68.92 -8.96
C MET A 504 56.14 67.54 -8.32
N TRP A 505 56.68 67.29 -7.13
CA TRP A 505 56.46 66.03 -6.40
C TRP A 505 54.99 65.86 -5.95
N ILE A 506 54.35 66.94 -5.48
CA ILE A 506 52.91 66.98 -5.17
C ILE A 506 52.11 66.66 -6.44
N GLN A 507 52.39 67.33 -7.55
CA GLN A 507 51.68 67.13 -8.84
C GLN A 507 51.78 65.68 -9.34
N GLN A 508 52.96 65.05 -9.21
CA GLN A 508 53.17 63.65 -9.57
C GLN A 508 52.47 62.67 -8.61
N SER A 509 52.37 63.02 -7.33
CA SER A 509 51.71 62.19 -6.33
C SER A 509 50.18 62.26 -6.44
N GLU A 510 49.64 63.46 -6.66
CA GLU A 510 48.22 63.68 -6.98
C GLU A 510 47.79 62.92 -8.25
N SER A 511 48.63 62.86 -9.29
CA SER A 511 48.30 62.11 -10.51
C SER A 511 48.29 60.59 -10.30
N LYS A 512 49.17 60.04 -9.45
CA LYS A 512 49.14 58.62 -9.05
C LYS A 512 47.89 58.25 -8.25
N LEU A 513 47.40 59.17 -7.41
CA LEU A 513 46.16 59.01 -6.62
C LEU A 513 44.88 59.30 -7.41
N SER A 514 44.98 59.82 -8.63
CA SER A 514 43.83 60.05 -9.52
C SER A 514 43.33 58.76 -10.18
N ILE A 515 44.09 57.67 -10.07
CA ILE A 515 43.69 56.30 -10.45
C ILE A 515 42.95 55.68 -9.25
N PRO A 516 41.89 54.85 -9.45
CA PRO A 516 41.23 54.14 -8.36
C PRO A 516 42.16 53.12 -7.68
N GLN A 517 42.84 53.53 -6.61
CA GLN A 517 43.76 52.67 -5.84
C GLN A 517 43.06 51.82 -4.77
N VAL A 518 41.86 52.22 -4.34
CA VAL A 518 41.17 51.69 -3.14
C VAL A 518 40.04 50.70 -3.49
N THR A 519 39.80 50.44 -4.78
CA THR A 519 38.81 49.46 -5.25
C THR A 519 39.23 48.03 -4.90
N VAL A 520 38.28 47.20 -4.46
CA VAL A 520 38.59 45.83 -4.01
C VAL A 520 38.87 44.91 -5.20
N THR A 521 40.00 44.21 -5.13
CA THR A 521 40.50 43.31 -6.18
C THR A 521 41.01 41.99 -5.56
N GLU A 522 41.75 41.20 -6.33
CA GLU A 522 42.52 40.06 -5.83
C GLU A 522 43.46 40.50 -4.70
N TYR A 523 43.64 39.67 -3.67
CA TYR A 523 44.32 40.08 -2.43
C TYR A 523 45.76 40.57 -2.71
N GLU A 524 46.45 39.88 -3.60
CA GLU A 524 47.81 40.13 -4.05
C GLU A 524 47.94 41.49 -4.78
N ILE A 525 46.91 41.89 -5.53
CA ILE A 525 46.86 43.19 -6.22
C ILE A 525 46.64 44.32 -5.20
N MET A 526 45.78 44.11 -4.20
CA MET A 526 45.62 45.07 -3.11
C MET A 526 46.88 45.20 -2.26
N GLU A 527 47.59 44.10 -2.00
CA GLU A 527 48.87 44.12 -1.27
C GLU A 527 49.96 44.88 -2.03
N GLN A 528 50.04 44.72 -3.37
CA GLN A 528 50.91 45.55 -4.22
C GLN A 528 50.53 47.04 -4.13
N ARG A 529 49.24 47.39 -4.33
CA ARG A 529 48.76 48.77 -4.28
C ARG A 529 49.05 49.42 -2.92
N LEU A 530 48.90 48.68 -1.83
CA LEU A 530 49.23 49.14 -0.47
C LEU A 530 50.73 49.44 -0.35
N GLY A 531 51.59 48.57 -0.86
CA GLY A 531 53.04 48.80 -0.90
C GLY A 531 53.43 50.05 -1.71
N GLU A 532 52.77 50.28 -2.86
CA GLU A 532 52.98 51.49 -3.66
C GLU A 532 52.54 52.78 -2.94
N LEU A 533 51.41 52.75 -2.23
CA LEU A 533 50.92 53.86 -1.42
C LEU A 533 51.82 54.12 -0.19
N GLN A 534 52.25 53.08 0.53
CA GLN A 534 53.18 53.18 1.66
C GLN A 534 54.56 53.70 1.23
N ALA A 535 55.03 53.35 0.02
CA ALA A 535 56.24 53.94 -0.57
C ALA A 535 56.05 55.44 -0.89
N LEU A 536 54.89 55.85 -1.40
CA LEU A 536 54.57 57.25 -1.66
C LEU A 536 54.45 58.06 -0.34
N GLN A 537 53.87 57.46 0.70
CA GLN A 537 53.82 58.02 2.05
C GLN A 537 55.22 58.13 2.70
N SER A 538 56.11 57.17 2.44
CA SER A 538 57.52 57.26 2.86
C SER A 538 58.24 58.41 2.14
N SER A 539 58.02 58.59 0.85
CA SER A 539 58.58 59.73 0.09
C SER A 539 58.02 61.09 0.57
N LEU A 540 56.76 61.14 1.01
CA LEU A 540 56.19 62.31 1.69
C LEU A 540 56.98 62.64 2.98
N GLN A 541 57.32 61.63 3.77
CA GLN A 541 58.13 61.79 4.99
C GLN A 541 59.53 62.35 4.71
N GLU A 542 60.16 61.99 3.59
CA GLU A 542 61.45 62.55 3.15
C GLU A 542 61.33 64.04 2.77
N GLN A 543 60.33 64.37 1.93
CA GLN A 543 60.12 65.72 1.40
C GLN A 543 59.61 66.72 2.48
N GLN A 544 59.08 66.24 3.61
CA GLN A 544 58.69 67.05 4.78
C GLN A 544 59.85 67.94 5.28
N SER A 545 61.10 67.51 5.11
CA SER A 545 62.29 68.31 5.45
C SER A 545 62.38 69.61 4.63
N GLY A 546 62.03 69.56 3.35
CA GLY A 546 61.97 70.74 2.46
C GLY A 546 60.78 71.65 2.78
N LEU A 547 59.62 71.08 3.12
CA LEU A 547 58.45 71.85 3.57
C LEU A 547 58.77 72.66 4.84
N ASN A 548 59.45 72.05 5.81
CA ASN A 548 59.91 72.70 7.04
C ASN A 548 60.89 73.85 6.74
N TYR A 549 61.80 73.66 5.78
CA TYR A 549 62.72 74.72 5.32
C TYR A 549 61.95 75.89 4.69
N LEU A 550 61.04 75.64 3.75
CA LEU A 550 60.21 76.67 3.11
C LEU A 550 59.41 77.47 4.15
N SER A 551 58.76 76.78 5.10
CA SER A 551 57.99 77.42 6.18
C SER A 551 58.87 78.32 7.06
N THR A 552 60.13 77.92 7.30
CA THR A 552 61.08 78.71 8.09
C THR A 552 61.52 79.96 7.34
N ILE A 553 61.83 79.85 6.04
CA ILE A 553 62.16 81.01 5.20
C ILE A 553 60.99 81.99 5.13
N VAL A 554 59.76 81.52 4.88
CA VAL A 554 58.56 82.38 4.83
C VAL A 554 58.33 83.12 6.17
N LYS A 555 58.53 82.44 7.31
CA LYS A 555 58.43 83.04 8.66
C LYS A 555 59.57 84.01 9.02
N GLU A 556 60.71 83.96 8.33
CA GLU A 556 61.75 84.99 8.44
C GLU A 556 61.48 86.17 7.49
N MET A 557 61.06 85.88 6.26
CA MET A 557 60.68 86.87 5.24
C MET A 557 59.60 87.81 5.78
N SER A 558 58.53 87.27 6.38
CA SER A 558 57.40 88.05 6.89
C SER A 558 57.73 88.96 8.09
N LYS A 559 58.92 88.82 8.69
CA LYS A 559 59.44 89.72 9.74
C LYS A 559 60.36 90.83 9.21
N LYS A 560 60.80 90.72 7.96
CA LYS A 560 61.89 91.54 7.38
C LYS A 560 61.46 92.31 6.13
N ALA A 561 60.67 91.69 5.26
CA ALA A 561 60.25 92.21 3.97
C ALA A 561 59.06 93.21 4.06
N PRO A 562 58.84 94.04 3.04
CA PRO A 562 57.59 94.81 2.88
C PRO A 562 56.35 93.93 2.82
N SER A 563 55.19 94.49 3.21
CA SER A 563 53.88 93.82 3.26
C SER A 563 53.58 93.02 2.00
N ASP A 564 53.73 93.65 0.85
CA ASP A 564 53.23 93.15 -0.44
C ASP A 564 54.07 91.97 -0.94
N ILE A 565 55.39 92.03 -0.68
CA ILE A 565 56.34 90.95 -0.97
C ILE A 565 56.11 89.78 -0.02
N SER A 566 55.90 90.06 1.28
CA SER A 566 55.57 89.03 2.27
C SER A 566 54.27 88.32 1.93
N GLN A 567 53.20 89.05 1.63
CA GLN A 567 51.87 88.50 1.38
C GLN A 567 51.86 87.59 0.14
N LYS A 568 52.58 87.94 -0.92
CA LYS A 568 52.75 87.07 -2.09
C LYS A 568 53.35 85.72 -1.70
N TYR A 569 54.57 85.69 -1.15
CA TYR A 569 55.25 84.43 -0.85
C TYR A 569 54.57 83.63 0.29
N GLN A 570 53.87 84.29 1.21
CA GLN A 570 52.99 83.66 2.19
C GLN A 570 51.86 82.90 1.48
N SER A 571 51.13 83.55 0.54
CA SER A 571 50.02 82.91 -0.18
C SER A 571 50.47 81.76 -1.10
N GLU A 572 51.62 81.89 -1.77
CA GLU A 572 52.22 80.80 -2.55
C GLU A 572 52.54 79.59 -1.67
N PHE A 573 53.10 79.82 -0.47
CA PHE A 573 53.37 78.75 0.50
C PHE A 573 52.09 78.12 1.06
N GLU A 574 51.05 78.92 1.34
CA GLU A 574 49.79 78.44 1.93
C GLU A 574 48.99 77.54 0.97
N ASP A 575 48.96 77.83 -0.34
CA ASP A 575 48.38 76.91 -1.35
C ASP A 575 49.12 75.56 -1.38
N MET A 576 50.46 75.62 -1.44
CA MET A 576 51.31 74.43 -1.47
C MET A 576 51.20 73.61 -0.17
N GLU A 577 51.15 74.25 1.00
CA GLU A 577 50.93 73.58 2.28
C GLU A 577 49.51 73.01 2.39
N GLY A 578 48.51 73.67 1.81
CA GLY A 578 47.14 73.18 1.68
C GLY A 578 47.05 71.90 0.84
N ARG A 579 47.68 71.91 -0.35
CA ARG A 579 47.80 70.73 -1.21
C ARG A 579 48.57 69.60 -0.53
N TRP A 580 49.68 69.91 0.15
CA TRP A 580 50.45 68.94 0.92
C TRP A 580 49.62 68.27 2.02
N LYS A 581 48.91 69.06 2.84
CA LYS A 581 48.03 68.54 3.90
C LYS A 581 46.92 67.65 3.34
N LYS A 582 46.29 68.08 2.24
CA LYS A 582 45.28 67.30 1.52
C LYS A 582 45.87 65.96 1.04
N LEU A 583 46.96 66.00 0.27
CA LEU A 583 47.67 64.84 -0.25
C LEU A 583 48.07 63.85 0.86
N SER A 584 48.62 64.37 1.97
CA SER A 584 48.99 63.58 3.14
C SER A 584 47.77 62.88 3.76
N SER A 585 46.65 63.58 3.94
CA SER A 585 45.42 63.00 4.47
C SER A 585 44.80 61.93 3.55
N GLN A 586 44.84 62.16 2.23
CA GLN A 586 44.34 61.19 1.25
C GLN A 586 45.20 59.92 1.20
N LEU A 587 46.53 60.04 1.34
CA LEU A 587 47.42 58.88 1.43
C LEU A 587 47.09 58.00 2.64
N VAL A 588 46.93 58.58 3.82
CA VAL A 588 46.59 57.84 5.04
C VAL A 588 45.21 57.17 4.92
N ASP A 589 44.21 57.91 4.45
CA ASP A 589 42.85 57.40 4.23
C ASP A 589 42.80 56.25 3.20
N HIS A 590 43.54 56.37 2.10
CA HIS A 590 43.63 55.32 1.08
C HIS A 590 44.33 54.06 1.61
N CYS A 591 45.45 54.19 2.34
CA CYS A 591 46.12 53.06 2.98
C CYS A 591 45.18 52.35 3.97
N GLN A 592 44.55 53.09 4.88
CA GLN A 592 43.66 52.53 5.91
C GLN A 592 42.46 51.79 5.33
N LYS A 593 41.81 52.36 4.30
CA LYS A 593 40.69 51.70 3.62
C LYS A 593 41.14 50.42 2.91
N LEU A 594 42.28 50.45 2.23
CA LEU A 594 42.80 49.28 1.52
C LEU A 594 43.16 48.16 2.50
N GLU A 595 43.79 48.49 3.64
CA GLU A 595 44.01 47.56 4.76
C GLU A 595 42.69 47.00 5.33
N GLU A 596 41.64 47.82 5.46
CA GLU A 596 40.31 47.39 5.91
C GLU A 596 39.64 46.42 4.90
N HIS A 597 39.68 46.73 3.60
CA HIS A 597 39.15 45.86 2.54
C HIS A 597 39.93 44.53 2.46
N MET A 598 41.27 44.56 2.58
CA MET A 598 42.12 43.37 2.66
C MET A 598 41.79 42.51 3.88
N ALA A 599 41.55 43.11 5.05
CA ALA A 599 41.15 42.40 6.26
C ALA A 599 39.75 41.76 6.14
N LYS A 600 38.77 42.49 5.56
CA LYS A 600 37.44 41.96 5.22
C LYS A 600 37.55 40.76 4.28
N LEU A 601 38.29 40.88 3.19
CA LEU A 601 38.44 39.84 2.17
C LEU A 601 39.07 38.58 2.75
N ARG A 602 40.22 38.72 3.45
CA ARG A 602 40.90 37.59 4.12
C ARG A 602 39.98 36.86 5.10
N LYS A 603 39.15 37.58 5.87
CA LYS A 603 38.16 36.94 6.77
C LYS A 603 37.16 36.09 5.97
N ILE A 604 36.58 36.63 4.91
CA ILE A 604 35.58 35.92 4.09
C ILE A 604 36.22 34.71 3.39
N GLN A 605 37.41 34.86 2.81
CA GLN A 605 38.17 33.74 2.21
C GLN A 605 38.43 32.61 3.22
N ASN A 606 38.85 32.94 4.45
CA ASN A 606 39.04 31.93 5.50
C ASN A 606 37.74 31.18 5.85
N HIS A 607 36.60 31.88 5.92
CA HIS A 607 35.30 31.24 6.15
C HIS A 607 34.87 30.36 4.96
N ILE A 608 35.06 30.83 3.72
CA ILE A 608 34.80 30.05 2.48
C ILE A 608 35.61 28.76 2.48
N GLN A 609 36.91 28.81 2.79
CA GLN A 609 37.77 27.62 2.86
C GLN A 609 37.35 26.67 3.99
N THR A 610 36.93 27.21 5.14
CA THR A 610 36.41 26.40 6.26
C THR A 610 35.13 25.66 5.86
N LEU A 611 34.19 26.33 5.18
CA LEU A 611 32.96 25.74 4.66
C LEU A 611 33.25 24.68 3.60
N LYS A 612 34.09 24.97 2.60
CA LYS A 612 34.52 24.02 1.56
C LYS A 612 35.16 22.76 2.17
N LYS A 613 36.00 22.92 3.20
CA LYS A 613 36.60 21.80 3.91
C LYS A 613 35.54 20.93 4.61
N TRP A 614 34.67 21.53 5.42
CA TRP A 614 33.62 20.77 6.14
C TRP A 614 32.67 20.05 5.18
N MET A 615 32.28 20.70 4.06
CA MET A 615 31.47 20.06 3.03
C MET A 615 32.17 18.85 2.39
N ALA A 616 33.49 18.91 2.17
CA ALA A 616 34.25 17.77 1.67
C ALA A 616 34.35 16.61 2.70
N GLU A 617 34.48 16.92 4.00
CA GLU A 617 34.46 15.91 5.07
C GLU A 617 33.07 15.23 5.17
N VAL A 618 31.99 15.98 4.96
CA VAL A 618 30.60 15.43 4.91
C VAL A 618 30.32 14.66 3.62
N ASP A 619 30.81 15.12 2.47
CA ASP A 619 30.68 14.43 1.17
C ASP A 619 31.32 13.04 1.19
N VAL A 620 32.43 12.85 1.92
CA VAL A 620 33.01 11.52 2.16
C VAL A 620 32.07 10.65 2.98
N PHE A 621 31.54 11.13 4.12
CA PHE A 621 30.58 10.37 4.95
C PHE A 621 29.29 10.01 4.21
N LEU A 622 28.82 10.86 3.29
CA LEU A 622 27.65 10.59 2.45
C LEU A 622 27.91 9.49 1.39
N LYS A 623 29.17 9.32 0.99
CA LYS A 623 29.63 8.33 0.00
C LYS A 623 30.08 7.00 0.59
N GLU A 624 30.28 6.92 1.91
CA GLU A 624 30.47 5.66 2.62
C GLU A 624 29.16 4.82 2.62
N GLU A 625 29.31 3.52 2.89
CA GLU A 625 28.40 2.44 2.47
C GLU A 625 26.89 2.70 2.68
N TRP A 626 26.06 2.11 1.83
CA TRP A 626 24.60 2.19 1.92
C TRP A 626 24.05 1.71 3.28
N PRO A 627 22.82 2.12 3.66
CA PRO A 627 22.21 1.72 4.94
C PRO A 627 22.33 0.22 5.23
N ALA A 628 22.72 -0.13 6.44
CA ALA A 628 22.88 -1.52 6.89
C ALA A 628 21.54 -2.23 7.13
N LEU A 629 20.70 -2.29 6.11
CA LEU A 629 19.38 -2.93 6.11
C LEU A 629 19.49 -4.39 6.59
N GLY A 630 18.64 -4.75 7.57
CA GLY A 630 18.74 -6.00 8.33
C GLY A 630 19.40 -5.86 9.71
N ASP A 631 20.34 -4.92 9.92
CA ASP A 631 20.95 -4.66 11.24
C ASP A 631 20.37 -3.38 11.87
N SER A 632 19.40 -3.57 12.75
CA SER A 632 18.73 -2.46 13.45
C SER A 632 19.64 -1.71 14.44
N GLU A 633 20.79 -2.27 14.86
CA GLU A 633 21.76 -1.58 15.72
C GLU A 633 22.76 -0.74 14.94
N ILE A 634 23.22 -1.19 13.77
CA ILE A 634 24.04 -0.39 12.86
C ILE A 634 23.20 0.77 12.30
N LEU A 635 21.95 0.52 11.90
CA LEU A 635 21.05 1.57 11.44
C LEU A 635 20.79 2.64 12.51
N LYS A 636 20.57 2.25 13.79
CA LYS A 636 20.48 3.21 14.92
C LYS A 636 21.75 4.06 15.06
N LYS A 637 22.94 3.46 14.91
CA LYS A 637 24.24 4.17 15.00
C LYS A 637 24.43 5.15 13.83
N GLN A 638 24.21 4.70 12.60
CA GLN A 638 24.27 5.54 11.40
C GLN A 638 23.25 6.70 11.46
N LEU A 639 22.01 6.43 11.88
CA LEU A 639 20.98 7.45 12.07
C LEU A 639 21.35 8.45 13.17
N LYS A 640 22.00 8.00 14.26
CA LYS A 640 22.53 8.90 15.30
C LYS A 640 23.65 9.81 14.77
N GLN A 641 24.58 9.28 13.97
CA GLN A 641 25.63 10.09 13.32
C GLN A 641 25.03 11.11 12.34
N CYS A 642 24.07 10.68 11.51
CA CYS A 642 23.40 11.58 10.56
C CYS A 642 22.58 12.68 11.26
N ARG A 643 21.97 12.39 12.43
CA ARG A 643 21.34 13.41 13.29
C ARG A 643 22.34 14.41 13.89
N LEU A 644 23.60 14.04 14.09
CA LEU A 644 24.65 15.00 14.49
C LEU A 644 25.02 15.93 13.33
N LEU A 645 25.21 15.40 12.11
CA LEU A 645 25.45 16.22 10.92
C LEU A 645 24.33 17.26 10.66
N VAL A 646 23.07 16.92 10.95
CA VAL A 646 21.94 17.88 10.87
C VAL A 646 22.06 19.02 11.90
N ASN A 647 22.64 18.76 13.07
CA ASN A 647 22.93 19.79 14.08
C ASN A 647 24.17 20.62 13.68
N ASP A 648 25.18 19.98 13.08
CA ASP A 648 26.35 20.68 12.53
C ASP A 648 25.93 21.64 11.41
N ILE A 649 25.03 21.23 10.50
CA ILE A 649 24.38 22.11 9.50
C ILE A 649 23.76 23.34 10.18
N GLN A 650 22.91 23.15 11.19
CA GLN A 650 22.26 24.25 11.92
C GLN A 650 23.26 25.19 12.61
N THR A 651 24.36 24.64 13.12
CA THR A 651 25.43 25.38 13.81
C THR A 651 26.34 26.15 12.84
N ILE A 652 26.55 25.64 11.63
CA ILE A 652 27.45 26.19 10.61
C ILE A 652 26.74 27.16 9.66
N GLN A 653 25.43 27.02 9.45
CA GLN A 653 24.63 27.88 8.55
C GLN A 653 24.80 29.40 8.81
N PRO A 654 24.90 29.91 10.06
CA PRO A 654 25.21 31.33 10.32
C PRO A 654 26.56 31.80 9.74
N SER A 655 27.54 30.90 9.58
CA SER A 655 28.82 31.21 8.93
C SER A 655 28.65 31.41 7.42
N LEU A 656 27.82 30.59 6.77
CA LEU A 656 27.44 30.79 5.36
C LEU A 656 26.67 32.10 5.17
N THR A 657 25.73 32.43 6.07
CA THR A 657 25.04 33.73 6.06
C THR A 657 26.04 34.89 6.20
N SER A 658 27.00 34.81 7.13
CA SER A 658 28.06 35.81 7.29
C SER A 658 28.99 35.92 6.08
N VAL A 659 29.22 34.82 5.35
CA VAL A 659 29.99 34.80 4.09
C VAL A 659 29.22 35.49 2.97
N ASN A 660 27.94 35.18 2.80
CA ASN A 660 27.07 35.79 1.79
C ASN A 660 26.91 37.30 2.04
N GLU A 661 26.65 37.71 3.28
CA GLU A 661 26.60 39.13 3.66
C GLU A 661 27.92 39.86 3.42
N GLY A 662 29.04 39.27 3.86
CA GLY A 662 30.37 39.87 3.72
C GLY A 662 30.79 39.97 2.25
N GLY A 663 30.56 38.91 1.49
CA GLY A 663 30.84 38.84 0.06
C GLY A 663 30.01 39.83 -0.75
N GLN A 664 28.71 39.98 -0.44
CA GLN A 664 27.86 40.98 -1.10
C GLN A 664 28.24 42.44 -0.71
N LYS A 665 28.79 42.68 0.48
CA LYS A 665 29.37 43.97 0.85
C LYS A 665 30.64 44.26 0.02
N ILE A 666 31.58 43.32 -0.04
CA ILE A 666 32.80 43.44 -0.87
C ILE A 666 32.46 43.61 -2.36
N LYS A 667 31.50 42.85 -2.89
CA LYS A 667 31.04 42.92 -4.29
C LYS A 667 30.55 44.31 -4.70
N ASN A 668 30.09 45.14 -3.76
CA ASN A 668 29.70 46.54 -4.01
C ASN A 668 30.90 47.52 -4.01
N GLU A 669 32.00 47.14 -3.36
CA GLU A 669 33.25 47.92 -3.23
C GLU A 669 34.31 47.48 -4.26
N ALA A 670 34.03 46.42 -5.02
CA ALA A 670 34.96 45.70 -5.90
C ALA A 670 34.97 46.17 -7.36
N GLU A 671 36.08 45.91 -8.05
CA GLU A 671 36.15 46.08 -9.50
C GLU A 671 35.27 45.05 -10.24
N PRO A 672 34.62 45.39 -11.36
CA PRO A 672 33.58 44.54 -11.97
C PRO A 672 34.02 43.10 -12.29
N GLN A 673 35.28 42.90 -12.66
CA GLN A 673 35.82 41.56 -12.93
C GLN A 673 35.94 40.72 -11.65
N PHE A 674 36.44 41.31 -10.56
CA PHE A 674 36.57 40.63 -9.27
C PHE A 674 35.19 40.39 -8.64
N ALA A 675 34.30 41.39 -8.70
CA ALA A 675 32.92 41.29 -8.25
C ALA A 675 32.17 40.12 -8.92
N SER A 676 32.36 39.92 -10.23
CA SER A 676 31.73 38.80 -10.98
C SER A 676 32.30 37.43 -10.60
N ARG A 677 33.61 37.33 -10.36
CA ARG A 677 34.24 36.07 -9.88
C ARG A 677 33.79 35.73 -8.46
N LEU A 678 33.75 36.71 -7.56
CA LEU A 678 33.26 36.53 -6.19
C LEU A 678 31.79 36.12 -6.15
N ASP A 679 30.93 36.72 -6.99
CA ASP A 679 29.54 36.30 -7.13
C ASP A 679 29.42 34.83 -7.59
N THR A 680 30.31 34.39 -8.48
CA THR A 680 30.37 33.00 -8.95
C THR A 680 30.83 32.06 -7.83
N GLU A 681 31.92 32.38 -7.11
CA GLU A 681 32.40 31.53 -6.00
C GLU A 681 31.36 31.43 -4.87
N LEU A 682 30.66 32.52 -4.54
CA LEU A 682 29.56 32.50 -3.58
C LEU A 682 28.42 31.62 -4.08
N ARG A 683 28.03 31.73 -5.35
CA ARG A 683 26.96 30.91 -5.94
C ARG A 683 27.30 29.42 -5.92
N ASP A 684 28.53 29.06 -6.29
CA ASP A 684 29.03 27.68 -6.27
C ASP A 684 29.10 27.14 -4.83
N LEU A 685 29.48 27.96 -3.86
CA LEU A 685 29.50 27.60 -2.44
C LEU A 685 28.09 27.32 -1.89
N ASN A 686 27.11 28.17 -2.22
CA ASN A 686 25.72 27.95 -1.80
C ASN A 686 25.13 26.70 -2.50
N ALA A 687 25.41 26.49 -3.79
CA ALA A 687 24.96 25.30 -4.51
C ALA A 687 25.56 23.99 -3.92
N GLN A 688 26.83 24.01 -3.51
CA GLN A 688 27.45 22.89 -2.79
C GLN A 688 26.81 22.68 -1.42
N TRP A 689 26.55 23.75 -0.66
CA TRP A 689 25.89 23.69 0.64
C TRP A 689 24.47 23.11 0.57
N ASP A 690 23.66 23.60 -0.37
CA ASP A 690 22.29 23.12 -0.58
C ASP A 690 22.29 21.64 -0.99
N HIS A 691 23.24 21.22 -1.84
CA HIS A 691 23.39 19.82 -2.23
C HIS A 691 23.80 18.92 -1.06
N ILE A 692 24.77 19.34 -0.24
CA ILE A 692 25.16 18.65 1.00
C ILE A 692 23.96 18.53 1.95
N CYS A 693 23.22 19.61 2.17
CA CYS A 693 22.03 19.60 3.02
C CYS A 693 20.97 18.63 2.49
N GLN A 694 20.65 18.68 1.19
CA GLN A 694 19.70 17.75 0.56
C GLN A 694 20.13 16.29 0.74
N GLN A 695 21.40 15.96 0.51
CA GLN A 695 21.92 14.61 0.72
C GLN A 695 21.87 14.16 2.20
N VAL A 696 22.24 15.03 3.15
CA VAL A 696 22.17 14.70 4.59
C VAL A 696 20.72 14.46 5.03
N TYR A 697 19.77 15.30 4.60
CA TYR A 697 18.34 15.08 4.93
C TYR A 697 17.76 13.83 4.26
N ALA A 698 18.09 13.58 2.98
CA ALA A 698 17.67 12.35 2.30
C ALA A 698 18.25 11.10 2.97
N ARG A 699 19.54 11.12 3.32
CA ARG A 699 20.21 10.01 4.04
C ARG A 699 19.62 9.80 5.44
N LYS A 700 19.24 10.87 6.16
CA LYS A 700 18.55 10.80 7.46
C LYS A 700 17.20 10.09 7.36
N GLU A 701 16.36 10.45 6.40
CA GLU A 701 15.05 9.80 6.25
C GLU A 701 15.18 8.37 5.71
N ALA A 702 16.09 8.11 4.76
CA ALA A 702 16.35 6.74 4.30
C ALA A 702 16.89 5.81 5.41
N LEU A 703 17.76 6.31 6.30
CA LEU A 703 18.23 5.58 7.48
C LEU A 703 17.12 5.35 8.51
N LYS A 704 16.19 6.29 8.65
CA LYS A 704 15.02 6.16 9.53
C LYS A 704 14.03 5.15 8.96
N GLU A 705 13.62 5.30 7.71
CA GLU A 705 12.69 4.39 7.01
C GLU A 705 13.24 2.96 6.96
N GLY A 706 14.55 2.79 6.68
CA GLY A 706 15.22 1.50 6.72
C GLY A 706 15.25 0.87 8.12
N LEU A 707 15.40 1.69 9.18
CA LEU A 707 15.32 1.22 10.57
C LEU A 707 13.89 0.82 10.94
N ASP A 708 12.90 1.66 10.64
CA ASP A 708 11.49 1.44 10.94
C ASP A 708 11.00 0.16 10.23
N LYS A 709 11.37 -0.05 8.96
CA LYS A 709 11.14 -1.29 8.19
C LYS A 709 11.82 -2.50 8.81
N THR A 710 13.11 -2.39 9.16
CA THR A 710 13.86 -3.52 9.77
C THR A 710 13.26 -3.93 11.11
N VAL A 711 12.84 -2.98 11.94
CA VAL A 711 12.23 -3.24 13.26
C VAL A 711 10.82 -3.82 13.12
N SER A 712 10.00 -3.35 12.18
CA SER A 712 8.70 -4.01 11.89
C SER A 712 8.93 -5.45 11.45
N LEU A 713 9.84 -5.67 10.48
CA LEU A 713 10.13 -7.00 9.95
C LEU A 713 10.59 -7.98 11.04
N GLN A 714 11.50 -7.55 11.93
CA GLN A 714 11.95 -8.34 13.08
C GLN A 714 10.79 -8.68 14.04
N LYS A 715 9.86 -7.76 14.28
CA LYS A 715 8.64 -8.00 15.08
C LYS A 715 7.68 -8.96 14.37
N ASP A 716 7.38 -8.75 13.10
CA ASP A 716 6.44 -9.56 12.32
C ASP A 716 6.94 -11.01 12.13
N LEU A 717 8.26 -11.20 12.00
CA LEU A 717 8.91 -12.53 12.03
C LEU A 717 8.85 -13.18 13.41
N SER A 718 9.01 -12.41 14.50
CA SER A 718 8.93 -12.91 15.87
C SER A 718 7.53 -13.38 16.23
N GLU A 719 6.50 -12.57 15.94
CA GLU A 719 5.08 -12.93 16.15
C GLU A 719 4.68 -14.21 15.41
N MET A 720 5.23 -14.44 14.22
CA MET A 720 4.95 -15.64 13.45
C MET A 720 5.66 -16.87 14.00
N HIS A 721 6.87 -16.75 14.55
CA HIS A 721 7.51 -17.84 15.29
C HIS A 721 6.74 -18.18 16.57
N GLU A 722 6.37 -17.17 17.36
CA GLU A 722 5.59 -17.34 18.60
C GLU A 722 4.24 -18.03 18.33
N TRP A 723 3.50 -17.57 17.31
CA TRP A 723 2.26 -18.23 16.88
C TRP A 723 2.47 -19.66 16.38
N MET A 724 3.55 -19.93 15.62
CA MET A 724 3.83 -21.30 15.17
C MET A 724 4.12 -22.23 16.35
N THR A 725 4.93 -21.80 17.32
CA THR A 725 5.22 -22.59 18.53
C THR A 725 3.94 -22.85 19.34
N GLN A 726 3.11 -21.83 19.58
CA GLN A 726 1.83 -22.03 20.26
C GLN A 726 0.94 -23.03 19.51
N ALA A 727 0.87 -22.96 18.18
CA ALA A 727 0.06 -23.87 17.37
C ALA A 727 0.60 -25.32 17.37
N GLU A 728 1.91 -25.53 17.54
CA GLU A 728 2.48 -26.87 17.76
C GLU A 728 2.11 -27.41 19.15
N GLU A 729 2.31 -26.63 20.21
CA GLU A 729 1.98 -27.00 21.60
C GLU A 729 0.47 -27.29 21.79
N GLU A 730 -0.40 -26.36 21.35
CA GLU A 730 -1.84 -26.40 21.62
C GLU A 730 -2.57 -27.53 20.86
N TYR A 731 -2.18 -27.79 19.60
CA TYR A 731 -2.90 -28.72 18.72
C TYR A 731 -2.12 -30.01 18.43
N LEU A 732 -0.80 -29.96 18.26
CA LEU A 732 -0.04 -31.11 17.78
C LEU A 732 0.53 -31.98 18.89
N GLU A 733 0.94 -31.40 20.03
CA GLU A 733 1.50 -32.17 21.16
C GLU A 733 0.46 -32.88 22.03
N ARG A 734 -0.83 -32.51 21.96
CA ARG A 734 -1.91 -33.21 22.70
C ARG A 734 -2.04 -34.68 22.27
N ASP A 735 -1.99 -35.60 23.23
CA ASP A 735 -2.15 -37.04 23.00
C ASP A 735 -3.51 -37.44 22.39
N PHE A 736 -3.58 -38.66 21.84
CA PHE A 736 -4.74 -39.19 21.11
C PHE A 736 -5.66 -40.04 22.00
N GLU A 737 -6.04 -39.50 23.17
CA GLU A 737 -6.96 -40.16 24.10
C GLU A 737 -8.33 -39.46 24.10
N TYR A 738 -9.39 -40.17 23.72
CA TYR A 738 -10.77 -39.66 23.70
C TYR A 738 -11.71 -40.69 24.31
N LYS A 739 -12.42 -40.34 25.38
CA LYS A 739 -13.24 -41.28 26.16
C LYS A 739 -14.72 -41.18 25.84
N THR A 740 -15.17 -40.03 25.34
CA THR A 740 -16.56 -39.81 24.93
C THR A 740 -16.67 -39.38 23.46
N PRO A 741 -17.81 -39.64 22.78
CA PRO A 741 -18.07 -39.13 21.44
C PRO A 741 -17.97 -37.61 21.35
N GLU A 742 -18.40 -36.90 22.40
CA GLU A 742 -18.36 -35.44 22.49
C GLU A 742 -16.92 -34.89 22.57
N GLU A 743 -16.01 -35.56 23.29
CA GLU A 743 -14.58 -35.23 23.30
C GLU A 743 -13.97 -35.39 21.90
N LEU A 744 -14.27 -36.50 21.22
CA LEU A 744 -13.76 -36.78 19.87
C LEU A 744 -14.32 -35.77 18.85
N GLN A 745 -15.62 -35.46 18.89
CA GLN A 745 -16.23 -34.44 18.02
C GLN A 745 -15.56 -33.08 18.23
N LYS A 746 -15.42 -32.67 19.50
CA LYS A 746 -14.78 -31.40 19.86
C LYS A 746 -13.32 -31.34 19.40
N ALA A 747 -12.60 -32.47 19.44
CA ALA A 747 -11.25 -32.55 18.91
C ALA A 747 -11.18 -32.41 17.37
N VAL A 748 -12.14 -32.98 16.63
CA VAL A 748 -12.27 -32.77 15.18
C VAL A 748 -12.55 -31.29 14.87
N GLU A 749 -13.49 -30.66 15.59
CA GLU A 749 -13.86 -29.26 15.40
C GLU A 749 -12.71 -28.28 15.76
N GLU A 750 -11.97 -28.55 16.84
CA GLU A 750 -10.75 -27.81 17.21
C GLU A 750 -9.66 -27.94 16.15
N MET A 751 -9.41 -29.15 15.65
CA MET A 751 -8.35 -29.40 14.67
C MET A 751 -8.68 -28.81 13.28
N GLN A 752 -9.96 -28.84 12.87
CA GLN A 752 -10.41 -28.16 11.66
C GLN A 752 -10.21 -26.64 11.77
N ARG A 753 -10.54 -26.05 12.94
CA ARG A 753 -10.30 -24.63 13.20
C ARG A 753 -8.81 -24.26 13.18
N ALA A 754 -7.93 -25.09 13.75
CA ALA A 754 -6.48 -24.87 13.73
C ALA A 754 -5.93 -24.88 12.28
N LYS A 755 -6.43 -25.80 11.45
CA LYS A 755 -6.13 -25.91 10.01
C LYS A 755 -6.66 -24.71 9.22
N GLU A 756 -7.86 -24.21 9.52
CA GLU A 756 -8.40 -22.97 8.95
C GLU A 756 -7.61 -21.73 9.38
N GLU A 757 -7.23 -21.61 10.66
CA GLU A 757 -6.41 -20.50 11.14
C GLU A 757 -5.04 -20.51 10.46
N ALA A 758 -4.38 -21.67 10.36
CA ALA A 758 -3.11 -21.81 9.65
C ALA A 758 -3.22 -21.33 8.19
N GLN A 759 -4.27 -21.73 7.46
CA GLN A 759 -4.54 -21.23 6.10
C GLN A 759 -4.74 -19.70 6.06
N GLN A 760 -5.40 -19.10 7.05
CA GLN A 760 -5.54 -17.64 7.14
C GLN A 760 -4.18 -16.93 7.32
N LYS A 761 -3.20 -17.56 8.00
CA LYS A 761 -1.84 -17.00 8.14
C LYS A 761 -1.02 -17.08 6.84
N GLU A 762 -1.40 -17.88 5.84
CA GLU A 762 -0.65 -18.03 4.58
C GLU A 762 -0.40 -16.69 3.88
N ALA A 763 -1.36 -15.76 3.98
CA ALA A 763 -1.22 -14.39 3.47
C ALA A 763 -0.14 -13.59 4.23
N LYS A 764 -0.07 -13.70 5.58
CA LYS A 764 1.00 -13.06 6.37
C LYS A 764 2.36 -13.67 6.08
N VAL A 765 2.45 -14.98 5.86
CA VAL A 765 3.69 -15.65 5.43
C VAL A 765 4.15 -15.11 4.08
N LYS A 766 3.29 -15.02 3.07
CA LYS A 766 3.64 -14.48 1.74
C LYS A 766 4.10 -13.01 1.81
N LEU A 767 3.37 -12.15 2.52
CA LEU A 767 3.76 -10.76 2.72
C LEU A 767 5.10 -10.63 3.46
N LEU A 768 5.39 -11.51 4.42
CA LEU A 768 6.70 -11.61 5.05
C LEU A 768 7.78 -12.07 4.06
N THR A 769 7.52 -13.10 3.25
CA THR A 769 8.44 -13.55 2.19
C THR A 769 8.79 -12.41 1.23
N GLU A 770 7.80 -11.64 0.78
CA GLU A 770 8.00 -10.48 -0.10
C GLU A 770 8.78 -9.35 0.61
N SER A 771 8.44 -9.05 1.86
CA SER A 771 9.11 -8.02 2.67
C SER A 771 10.56 -8.35 2.98
N VAL A 772 10.87 -9.57 3.43
CA VAL A 772 12.24 -10.03 3.66
C VAL A 772 13.05 -10.00 2.36
N ASN A 773 12.52 -10.50 1.24
CA ASN A 773 13.23 -10.46 -0.05
C ASN A 773 13.48 -9.03 -0.55
N SER A 774 12.55 -8.10 -0.31
CA SER A 774 12.73 -6.67 -0.61
C SER A 774 13.86 -6.03 0.22
N VAL A 775 14.00 -6.42 1.49
CA VAL A 775 15.12 -6.00 2.35
C VAL A 775 16.43 -6.65 1.91
N ILE A 776 16.44 -7.97 1.63
CA ILE A 776 17.63 -8.70 1.12
C ILE A 776 18.18 -8.03 -0.15
N ALA A 777 17.33 -7.65 -1.10
CA ALA A 777 17.74 -7.00 -2.34
C ALA A 777 18.49 -5.65 -2.15
N GLN A 778 18.42 -5.06 -0.95
CA GLN A 778 19.04 -3.78 -0.59
C GLN A 778 20.05 -3.90 0.57
N ALA A 779 20.16 -5.06 1.21
CA ALA A 779 20.99 -5.32 2.38
C ALA A 779 22.45 -5.63 2.02
N PRO A 780 23.43 -5.38 2.91
CA PRO A 780 24.81 -5.87 2.76
C PRO A 780 24.88 -7.41 2.73
N PRO A 781 25.84 -8.04 2.02
CA PRO A 781 25.88 -9.49 1.82
C PRO A 781 25.82 -10.35 3.09
N VAL A 782 26.36 -9.87 4.21
CA VAL A 782 26.30 -10.56 5.52
C VAL A 782 24.88 -10.60 6.08
N ALA A 783 24.11 -9.52 5.92
CA ALA A 783 22.71 -9.44 6.33
C ALA A 783 21.78 -10.19 5.36
N GLN A 784 22.12 -10.24 4.07
CA GLN A 784 21.39 -11.03 3.06
C GLN A 784 21.30 -12.51 3.46
N GLU A 785 22.45 -13.14 3.76
CA GLU A 785 22.50 -14.56 4.11
C GLU A 785 21.78 -14.86 5.44
N ALA A 786 21.90 -13.96 6.43
CA ALA A 786 21.21 -14.09 7.72
C ALA A 786 19.69 -14.02 7.57
N LEU A 787 19.16 -12.96 6.94
CA LEU A 787 17.73 -12.78 6.69
C LEU A 787 17.15 -13.89 5.81
N LYS A 788 17.91 -14.34 4.81
CA LYS A 788 17.49 -15.44 3.94
C LYS A 788 17.35 -16.74 4.73
N LYS A 789 18.35 -17.08 5.55
CA LYS A 789 18.29 -18.28 6.40
C LYS A 789 17.12 -18.22 7.40
N GLU A 790 16.84 -17.06 7.98
CA GLU A 790 15.69 -16.83 8.87
C GLU A 790 14.36 -17.04 8.14
N LEU A 791 14.21 -16.50 6.93
CA LEU A 791 13.06 -16.71 6.04
C LEU A 791 12.89 -18.18 5.61
N ASP A 792 13.97 -18.83 5.18
CA ASP A 792 13.97 -20.25 4.79
C ASP A 792 13.54 -21.13 5.97
N THR A 793 13.98 -20.80 7.20
CA THR A 793 13.58 -21.49 8.44
C THR A 793 12.09 -21.28 8.74
N LEU A 794 11.61 -20.03 8.77
CA LEU A 794 10.20 -19.72 9.03
C LEU A 794 9.26 -20.35 7.99
N THR A 795 9.64 -20.30 6.71
CA THR A 795 8.83 -20.87 5.62
C THR A 795 8.77 -22.40 5.71
N THR A 796 9.88 -23.05 6.05
CA THR A 796 9.94 -24.51 6.25
C THR A 796 9.10 -24.93 7.45
N ASN A 797 9.25 -24.24 8.59
CA ASN A 797 8.50 -24.53 9.81
C ASN A 797 6.99 -24.37 9.60
N TYR A 798 6.56 -23.28 8.94
CA TYR A 798 5.16 -23.06 8.60
C TYR A 798 4.57 -24.16 7.70
N GLN A 799 5.30 -24.58 6.66
CA GLN A 799 4.87 -25.67 5.80
C GLN A 799 4.79 -27.02 6.55
N TRP A 800 5.71 -27.26 7.49
CA TRP A 800 5.72 -28.47 8.31
C TRP A 800 4.56 -28.49 9.32
N LEU A 801 4.31 -27.38 10.02
CA LEU A 801 3.14 -27.15 10.88
C LEU A 801 1.84 -27.42 10.10
N CYS A 802 1.68 -26.80 8.92
CA CYS A 802 0.53 -27.03 8.05
C CYS A 802 0.38 -28.51 7.66
N THR A 803 1.48 -29.20 7.36
CA THR A 803 1.48 -30.63 7.01
C THR A 803 1.06 -31.50 8.19
N ARG A 804 1.59 -31.23 9.40
CA ARG A 804 1.23 -31.94 10.64
C ARG A 804 -0.23 -31.71 11.02
N LEU A 805 -0.73 -30.47 10.97
CA LEU A 805 -2.13 -30.13 11.26
C LEU A 805 -3.09 -30.82 10.28
N ASN A 806 -2.82 -30.76 8.97
CA ASN A 806 -3.64 -31.47 7.98
C ASN A 806 -3.62 -32.99 8.20
N GLY A 807 -2.48 -33.57 8.57
CA GLY A 807 -2.36 -34.98 8.91
C GLY A 807 -3.21 -35.37 10.13
N LYS A 808 -3.02 -34.68 11.26
CA LYS A 808 -3.75 -34.96 12.52
C LYS A 808 -5.26 -34.70 12.37
N CYS A 809 -5.64 -33.67 11.62
CA CYS A 809 -7.02 -33.41 11.20
C CYS A 809 -7.62 -34.61 10.46
N LYS A 810 -6.94 -35.09 9.41
CA LYS A 810 -7.43 -36.19 8.59
C LYS A 810 -7.56 -37.49 9.39
N THR A 811 -6.63 -37.79 10.29
CA THR A 811 -6.73 -38.95 11.19
C THR A 811 -7.93 -38.84 12.15
N LEU A 812 -8.21 -37.65 12.68
CA LEU A 812 -9.41 -37.42 13.52
C LEU A 812 -10.70 -37.53 12.70
N GLU A 813 -10.75 -36.98 11.48
CA GLU A 813 -11.87 -37.12 10.54
C GLU A 813 -12.14 -38.60 10.19
N GLU A 814 -11.08 -39.40 9.96
CA GLU A 814 -11.18 -40.84 9.67
C GLU A 814 -11.63 -41.67 10.89
N VAL A 815 -11.10 -41.39 12.08
CA VAL A 815 -11.52 -42.03 13.34
C VAL A 815 -12.99 -41.71 13.67
N TRP A 816 -13.42 -40.46 13.46
CA TRP A 816 -14.82 -40.05 13.62
C TRP A 816 -15.75 -40.75 12.63
N ALA A 817 -15.30 -40.97 11.39
CA ALA A 817 -16.04 -41.75 10.40
C ALA A 817 -16.16 -43.24 10.80
N CYS A 818 -15.08 -43.88 11.26
CA CYS A 818 -15.11 -45.26 11.76
C CYS A 818 -16.11 -45.45 12.92
N TRP A 819 -16.21 -44.48 13.84
CA TRP A 819 -17.23 -44.47 14.90
C TRP A 819 -18.66 -44.40 14.34
N HIS A 820 -18.90 -43.55 13.35
CA HIS A 820 -20.21 -43.45 12.70
C HIS A 820 -20.59 -44.72 11.92
N GLU A 821 -19.62 -45.36 11.25
CA GLU A 821 -19.86 -46.63 10.58
C GLU A 821 -20.19 -47.74 11.60
N LEU A 822 -19.44 -47.84 12.69
CA LEU A 822 -19.66 -48.79 13.79
C LEU A 822 -21.08 -48.65 14.37
N LEU A 823 -21.49 -47.43 14.72
CA LEU A 823 -22.86 -47.14 15.18
C LEU A 823 -23.91 -47.57 14.13
N SER A 824 -23.67 -47.30 12.83
CA SER A 824 -24.61 -47.71 11.78
C SER A 824 -24.71 -49.24 11.66
N TYR A 825 -23.63 -49.99 11.87
CA TYR A 825 -23.64 -51.45 11.83
C TYR A 825 -24.29 -52.04 13.09
N LEU A 826 -24.00 -51.48 14.28
CA LEU A 826 -24.69 -51.84 15.52
C LEU A 826 -26.21 -51.59 15.44
N GLU A 827 -26.64 -50.49 14.81
CA GLU A 827 -28.06 -50.19 14.60
C GLU A 827 -28.71 -51.18 13.61
N LYS A 828 -28.05 -51.49 12.48
CA LYS A 828 -28.52 -52.51 11.51
C LYS A 828 -28.62 -53.90 12.15
N ALA A 829 -27.60 -54.30 12.92
CA ALA A 829 -27.57 -55.61 13.57
C ALA A 829 -28.61 -55.70 14.70
N ASN A 830 -28.82 -54.64 15.48
CA ASN A 830 -29.91 -54.60 16.47
C ASN A 830 -31.31 -54.61 15.82
N LYS A 831 -31.49 -53.97 14.66
CA LYS A 831 -32.74 -54.09 13.87
C LYS A 831 -32.97 -55.54 13.43
N TRP A 832 -31.95 -56.23 12.92
CA TRP A 832 -32.05 -57.66 12.59
C TRP A 832 -32.34 -58.53 13.83
N LEU A 833 -31.70 -58.28 14.97
CA LEU A 833 -32.01 -58.98 16.23
C LEU A 833 -33.47 -58.75 16.69
N ASN A 834 -34.02 -57.54 16.52
CA ASN A 834 -35.43 -57.27 16.78
C ASN A 834 -36.35 -58.09 15.85
N GLU A 835 -35.96 -58.29 14.59
CA GLU A 835 -36.71 -59.12 13.63
C GLU A 835 -36.62 -60.61 13.96
N VAL A 836 -35.44 -61.12 14.37
CA VAL A 836 -35.26 -62.49 14.91
C VAL A 836 -36.17 -62.70 16.13
N GLU A 837 -36.13 -61.79 17.09
CA GLU A 837 -36.90 -61.86 18.33
C GLU A 837 -38.42 -61.81 18.06
N LEU A 838 -38.87 -60.98 17.12
CA LEU A 838 -40.27 -60.93 16.67
C LEU A 838 -40.67 -62.24 15.98
N LYS A 839 -39.82 -62.76 15.08
CA LYS A 839 -40.07 -64.03 14.37
C LYS A 839 -40.20 -65.18 15.36
N LEU A 840 -39.24 -65.33 16.27
CA LEU A 840 -39.27 -66.31 17.36
C LEU A 840 -40.62 -66.30 18.08
N LYS A 841 -41.06 -65.14 18.58
CA LYS A 841 -42.37 -64.97 19.24
C LYS A 841 -43.54 -65.39 18.34
N THR A 842 -43.53 -65.03 17.05
CA THR A 842 -44.58 -65.48 16.11
C THR A 842 -44.58 -66.99 15.85
N THR A 843 -43.47 -67.69 16.09
CA THR A 843 -43.41 -69.16 15.95
C THR A 843 -43.94 -69.93 17.16
N GLU A 844 -44.18 -69.29 18.31
CA GLU A 844 -44.54 -70.02 19.55
C GLU A 844 -45.87 -70.77 19.44
N ASN A 845 -46.86 -70.19 18.74
CA ASN A 845 -48.20 -70.75 18.56
C ASN A 845 -48.55 -70.95 17.07
N ILE A 846 -48.19 -72.11 16.52
CA ILE A 846 -48.51 -72.51 15.13
C ILE A 846 -49.57 -73.64 15.12
N PRO A 847 -50.85 -73.35 14.84
CA PRO A 847 -51.86 -74.37 14.60
C PRO A 847 -51.84 -74.79 13.13
N GLY A 848 -51.20 -75.92 12.80
CA GLY A 848 -51.00 -76.35 11.41
C GLY A 848 -50.69 -77.83 11.25
N GLY A 849 -50.79 -78.32 10.00
CA GLY A 849 -50.28 -79.62 9.57
C GLY A 849 -48.81 -79.52 9.12
N SER A 850 -48.32 -80.55 8.43
CA SER A 850 -46.91 -80.62 8.02
C SER A 850 -46.45 -79.47 7.10
N GLU A 851 -47.35 -78.96 6.24
CA GLU A 851 -47.05 -77.88 5.28
C GLU A 851 -47.01 -76.48 5.91
N GLU A 852 -47.90 -76.17 6.85
CA GLU A 852 -47.90 -74.85 7.51
C GLU A 852 -46.71 -74.66 8.45
N ILE A 853 -46.25 -75.72 9.12
CA ILE A 853 -45.05 -75.67 9.98
C ILE A 853 -43.78 -75.54 9.11
N SER A 854 -43.71 -76.20 7.95
CA SER A 854 -42.61 -76.04 6.99
C SER A 854 -42.43 -74.57 6.58
N LYS A 855 -43.50 -73.89 6.18
CA LYS A 855 -43.42 -72.49 5.74
C LYS A 855 -42.92 -71.53 6.83
N VAL A 856 -43.18 -71.84 8.10
CA VAL A 856 -42.63 -71.06 9.22
C VAL A 856 -41.16 -71.37 9.45
N LEU A 857 -40.75 -72.65 9.38
CA LEU A 857 -39.35 -73.07 9.40
C LEU A 857 -38.55 -72.40 8.28
N ASP A 858 -39.00 -72.52 7.03
CA ASP A 858 -38.41 -71.87 5.85
C ASP A 858 -38.22 -70.36 6.11
N SER A 859 -39.23 -69.69 6.69
CA SER A 859 -39.20 -68.25 6.96
C SER A 859 -38.26 -67.81 8.10
N LEU A 860 -37.87 -68.74 8.98
CA LEU A 860 -36.88 -68.52 10.04
C LEU A 860 -35.47 -68.76 9.47
N GLU A 861 -35.28 -69.84 8.72
CA GLU A 861 -34.00 -70.19 8.08
C GLU A 861 -33.53 -69.12 7.09
N ASN A 862 -34.42 -68.63 6.22
CA ASN A 862 -34.09 -67.54 5.27
C ASN A 862 -33.64 -66.25 5.99
N LEU A 863 -34.12 -65.99 7.22
CA LEU A 863 -33.73 -64.80 7.99
C LEU A 863 -32.41 -65.00 8.75
N MET A 864 -32.09 -66.24 9.13
CA MET A 864 -30.81 -66.61 9.74
C MET A 864 -29.65 -66.69 8.72
N GLN A 865 -29.96 -67.03 7.46
CA GLN A 865 -28.97 -67.26 6.39
C GLN A 865 -28.10 -66.03 6.04
N HIS A 866 -28.50 -64.82 6.45
CA HIS A 866 -27.78 -63.56 6.18
C HIS A 866 -27.13 -62.92 7.42
N SER A 867 -26.90 -63.69 8.49
CA SER A 867 -26.48 -63.15 9.78
C SER A 867 -24.97 -62.86 9.95
N GLU A 868 -24.08 -63.54 9.21
CA GLU A 868 -22.64 -63.57 9.56
C GLU A 868 -21.82 -62.33 9.19
N ASP A 869 -22.22 -61.54 8.19
CA ASP A 869 -21.39 -60.43 7.68
C ASP A 869 -21.34 -59.23 8.66
N ASN A 870 -22.47 -58.85 9.26
CA ASN A 870 -22.59 -57.69 10.14
C ASN A 870 -21.68 -57.76 11.39
N PRO A 871 -21.70 -58.84 12.22
CA PRO A 871 -20.85 -58.90 13.43
C PRO A 871 -19.35 -58.90 13.12
N ASN A 872 -18.94 -59.37 11.93
CA ASN A 872 -17.54 -59.29 11.52
C ASN A 872 -17.09 -57.84 11.23
N GLN A 873 -17.94 -57.01 10.60
CA GLN A 873 -17.63 -55.59 10.39
C GLN A 873 -17.65 -54.80 11.71
N ILE A 874 -18.63 -55.06 12.57
CA ILE A 874 -18.72 -54.48 13.92
C ILE A 874 -17.42 -54.72 14.69
N ARG A 875 -16.91 -55.96 14.73
CA ARG A 875 -15.64 -56.30 15.40
C ARG A 875 -14.44 -55.58 14.79
N ILE A 876 -14.35 -55.48 13.46
CA ILE A 876 -13.21 -54.83 12.78
C ILE A 876 -13.18 -53.33 13.08
N LEU A 877 -14.32 -52.64 12.95
CA LEU A 877 -14.41 -51.20 13.21
C LEU A 877 -14.18 -50.88 14.69
N ALA A 878 -14.74 -51.67 15.61
CA ALA A 878 -14.47 -51.54 17.03
C ALA A 878 -12.98 -51.75 17.35
N GLN A 879 -12.36 -52.84 16.90
CA GLN A 879 -10.93 -53.10 17.13
C GLN A 879 -10.04 -51.95 16.61
N THR A 880 -10.40 -51.37 15.44
CA THR A 880 -9.66 -50.24 14.85
C THR A 880 -9.72 -48.98 15.71
N LEU A 881 -10.80 -48.76 16.47
CA LEU A 881 -10.96 -47.65 17.40
C LEU A 881 -10.29 -47.94 18.74
N THR A 882 -10.46 -49.14 19.30
CA THR A 882 -9.84 -49.56 20.57
C THR A 882 -8.30 -49.59 20.47
N ASP A 883 -7.75 -50.12 19.37
CA ASP A 883 -6.30 -50.12 19.08
C ASP A 883 -5.75 -48.69 18.93
N GLY A 884 -6.62 -47.73 18.57
CA GLY A 884 -6.32 -46.30 18.50
C GLY A 884 -6.44 -45.54 19.81
N GLY A 885 -6.83 -46.19 20.92
CA GLY A 885 -7.06 -45.55 22.22
C GLY A 885 -8.38 -44.75 22.30
N VAL A 886 -9.33 -45.01 21.39
CA VAL A 886 -10.56 -44.22 21.22
C VAL A 886 -11.75 -44.97 21.79
N MET A 887 -12.36 -44.39 22.84
CA MET A 887 -13.61 -44.84 23.46
C MET A 887 -13.64 -46.32 23.88
N ASP A 888 -12.48 -46.88 24.24
CA ASP A 888 -12.28 -48.31 24.50
C ASP A 888 -13.28 -48.88 25.53
N GLU A 889 -13.43 -48.22 26.68
CA GLU A 889 -14.39 -48.61 27.72
C GLU A 889 -15.84 -48.66 27.17
N LEU A 890 -16.30 -47.60 26.49
CA LEU A 890 -17.64 -47.48 25.93
C LEU A 890 -17.92 -48.47 24.79
N ILE A 891 -16.95 -48.66 23.89
CA ILE A 891 -17.05 -49.60 22.77
C ILE A 891 -17.18 -51.03 23.30
N ASN A 892 -16.40 -51.40 24.32
CA ASN A 892 -16.47 -52.73 24.91
C ASN A 892 -17.79 -52.98 25.66
N GLU A 893 -18.36 -51.98 26.35
CA GLU A 893 -19.68 -52.10 27.01
C GLU A 893 -20.83 -52.32 25.99
N GLU A 894 -20.87 -51.54 24.91
CA GLU A 894 -21.85 -51.71 23.82
C GLU A 894 -21.64 -53.05 23.07
N LEU A 895 -20.38 -53.45 22.83
CA LEU A 895 -20.07 -54.74 22.21
C LEU A 895 -20.51 -55.93 23.06
N GLU A 896 -20.23 -55.97 24.36
CA GLU A 896 -20.65 -57.08 25.21
C GLU A 896 -22.19 -57.16 25.32
N THR A 897 -22.86 -56.01 25.41
CA THR A 897 -24.32 -55.92 25.38
C THR A 897 -24.89 -56.51 24.08
N PHE A 898 -24.32 -56.11 22.93
CA PHE A 898 -24.69 -56.66 21.62
C PHE A 898 -24.36 -58.15 21.51
N ASN A 899 -23.18 -58.59 21.93
CA ASN A 899 -22.68 -59.95 21.80
C ASN A 899 -23.47 -60.95 22.67
N SER A 900 -23.90 -60.57 23.88
CA SER A 900 -24.78 -61.40 24.71
C SER A 900 -26.14 -61.58 24.03
N ARG A 901 -26.79 -60.46 23.64
CA ARG A 901 -28.10 -60.48 22.99
C ARG A 901 -28.08 -61.25 21.66
N TRP A 902 -27.00 -61.11 20.89
CA TRP A 902 -26.79 -61.87 19.66
C TRP A 902 -26.73 -63.38 19.93
N ARG A 903 -25.93 -63.79 20.92
CA ARG A 903 -25.78 -65.20 21.30
C ARG A 903 -27.10 -65.80 21.78
N GLU A 904 -27.79 -65.13 22.69
CA GLU A 904 -29.08 -65.56 23.24
C GLU A 904 -30.14 -65.77 22.15
N LEU A 905 -30.34 -64.77 21.28
CA LEU A 905 -31.35 -64.85 20.22
C LEU A 905 -30.97 -65.83 19.09
N HIS A 906 -29.68 -65.97 18.78
CA HIS A 906 -29.22 -66.95 17.79
C HIS A 906 -29.33 -68.40 18.31
N GLU A 907 -28.93 -68.67 19.55
CA GLU A 907 -29.10 -69.98 20.19
C GLU A 907 -30.58 -70.36 20.30
N GLU A 908 -31.45 -69.41 20.67
CA GLU A 908 -32.91 -69.63 20.70
C GLU A 908 -33.50 -69.85 19.30
N ALA A 909 -33.02 -69.15 18.27
CA ALA A 909 -33.42 -69.37 16.88
C ALA A 909 -33.05 -70.78 16.38
N VAL A 910 -31.81 -71.24 16.61
CA VAL A 910 -31.37 -72.62 16.30
C VAL A 910 -32.19 -73.65 17.10
N ARG A 911 -32.47 -73.38 18.38
CA ARG A 911 -33.31 -74.25 19.23
C ARG A 911 -34.74 -74.34 18.69
N ARG A 912 -35.30 -73.22 18.23
CA ARG A 912 -36.66 -73.14 17.67
C ARG A 912 -36.77 -73.82 16.32
N GLN A 913 -35.82 -73.62 15.43
CA GLN A 913 -35.66 -74.30 14.14
C GLN A 913 -35.77 -75.83 14.34
N LYS A 914 -34.92 -76.37 15.22
CA LYS A 914 -34.88 -77.81 15.56
C LYS A 914 -36.19 -78.35 16.14
N LEU A 915 -36.94 -77.55 16.89
CA LEU A 915 -38.26 -77.93 17.38
C LEU A 915 -39.35 -77.89 16.28
N LEU A 916 -39.23 -77.02 15.28
CA LEU A 916 -40.11 -76.99 14.12
C LEU A 916 -39.86 -78.21 13.22
N GLU A 917 -38.60 -78.56 12.94
CA GLU A 917 -38.21 -79.80 12.23
C GLU A 917 -38.87 -81.05 12.85
N GLN A 918 -38.72 -81.22 14.16
CA GLN A 918 -39.30 -82.35 14.92
C GLN A 918 -40.83 -82.37 14.86
N SER A 919 -41.46 -81.18 14.87
CA SER A 919 -42.92 -81.06 14.76
C SER A 919 -43.42 -81.39 13.35
N ILE A 920 -42.68 -81.06 12.29
CA ILE A 920 -42.98 -81.45 10.90
C ILE A 920 -42.88 -82.97 10.75
N GLN A 921 -41.81 -83.59 11.27
CA GLN A 921 -41.63 -85.05 11.23
C GLN A 921 -42.79 -85.77 11.91
N SER A 922 -43.17 -85.35 13.13
CA SER A 922 -44.29 -85.94 13.86
C SER A 922 -45.64 -85.77 13.14
N ALA A 923 -45.90 -84.60 12.54
CA ALA A 923 -47.12 -84.37 11.75
C ALA A 923 -47.23 -85.35 10.57
N GLN A 924 -46.13 -85.54 9.83
CA GLN A 924 -46.11 -86.46 8.68
C GLN A 924 -46.32 -87.94 9.06
N GLU A 925 -45.88 -88.38 10.24
CA GLU A 925 -46.13 -89.76 10.72
C GLU A 925 -47.61 -90.01 11.02
N ILE A 926 -48.30 -89.01 11.58
CA ILE A 926 -49.74 -89.06 11.88
C ILE A 926 -50.55 -89.09 10.57
N GLU A 927 -50.21 -88.24 9.61
CA GLU A 927 -50.84 -88.18 8.28
C GLU A 927 -50.72 -89.53 7.54
N LYS A 928 -49.52 -90.14 7.53
CA LYS A 928 -49.28 -91.49 6.97
C LYS A 928 -50.11 -92.57 7.65
N SER A 929 -50.20 -92.53 8.98
CA SER A 929 -50.93 -93.52 9.79
C SER A 929 -52.44 -93.49 9.55
N LEU A 930 -53.02 -92.30 9.39
CA LEU A 930 -54.44 -92.12 9.06
C LEU A 930 -54.78 -92.63 7.66
N HIS A 931 -53.92 -92.39 6.66
CA HIS A 931 -54.13 -92.87 5.29
C HIS A 931 -54.27 -94.40 5.22
N LEU A 932 -53.34 -95.11 5.87
CA LEU A 932 -53.32 -96.58 5.93
C LEU A 932 -54.61 -97.19 6.49
N ILE A 933 -55.18 -96.60 7.54
CA ILE A 933 -56.46 -97.06 8.12
C ILE A 933 -57.61 -96.80 7.15
N GLN A 934 -57.68 -95.61 6.53
CA GLN A 934 -58.75 -95.27 5.59
C GLN A 934 -58.74 -96.15 4.33
N GLU A 935 -57.56 -96.51 3.82
CA GLU A 935 -57.44 -97.49 2.71
C GLU A 935 -57.89 -98.89 3.13
N SER A 936 -57.48 -99.36 4.31
CA SER A 936 -57.85 -100.69 4.82
C SER A 936 -59.37 -100.83 5.00
N LEU A 937 -60.03 -99.85 5.63
CA LEU A 937 -61.49 -99.82 5.76
C LEU A 937 -62.20 -99.81 4.39
N SER A 938 -61.61 -99.13 3.39
CA SER A 938 -62.12 -99.09 2.02
C SER A 938 -61.92 -100.42 1.26
N SER A 939 -60.96 -101.24 1.67
CA SER A 939 -60.76 -102.61 1.16
C SER A 939 -61.79 -103.57 1.76
N ILE A 940 -62.03 -103.50 3.07
CA ILE A 940 -63.01 -104.35 3.77
C ILE A 940 -64.43 -104.13 3.22
N ASP A 941 -64.84 -102.89 2.95
CA ASP A 941 -66.18 -102.61 2.39
C ASP A 941 -66.40 -103.27 1.02
N LYS A 942 -65.34 -103.33 0.18
CA LYS A 942 -65.37 -104.04 -1.10
C LYS A 942 -65.46 -105.56 -0.93
N GLN A 943 -64.82 -106.12 0.10
CA GLN A 943 -64.90 -107.57 0.39
C GLN A 943 -66.30 -107.98 0.85
N LEU A 944 -66.94 -107.16 1.69
CA LEU A 944 -68.34 -107.39 2.12
C LEU A 944 -69.32 -107.35 0.94
N ALA A 945 -69.12 -106.45 -0.03
CA ALA A 945 -69.92 -106.38 -1.25
C ALA A 945 -69.75 -107.62 -2.17
N ALA A 946 -68.63 -108.36 -2.04
CA ALA A 946 -68.29 -109.51 -2.87
C ALA A 946 -68.85 -110.86 -2.35
N TYR A 947 -69.72 -110.87 -1.34
CA TYR A 947 -70.27 -112.07 -0.69
C TYR A 947 -69.24 -112.99 0.01
N ILE A 948 -68.01 -112.49 0.29
CA ILE A 948 -66.96 -113.26 0.96
C ILE A 948 -67.00 -113.03 2.47
N ALA A 949 -67.42 -114.05 3.23
CA ALA A 949 -67.48 -114.01 4.69
C ALA A 949 -66.26 -114.72 5.33
N ASP A 950 -65.15 -114.00 5.48
CA ASP A 950 -63.97 -114.46 6.22
C ASP A 950 -63.96 -113.96 7.69
N LYS A 951 -63.41 -114.77 8.61
CA LYS A 951 -63.20 -114.40 10.02
C LYS A 951 -62.17 -113.29 10.19
N LYS A 952 -61.19 -113.16 9.27
CA LYS A 952 -60.13 -112.16 9.40
C LYS A 952 -60.67 -110.73 9.45
N ILE A 953 -61.71 -110.43 8.67
CA ILE A 953 -62.39 -109.13 8.63
C ILE A 953 -62.80 -108.65 10.04
N GLN A 954 -63.27 -109.56 10.91
CA GLN A 954 -63.68 -109.22 12.27
C GLN A 954 -62.50 -108.78 13.15
N SER A 955 -61.29 -109.29 12.90
CA SER A 955 -60.06 -108.92 13.62
C SER A 955 -59.51 -107.58 13.14
N ASP A 956 -59.49 -107.38 11.82
CA ASP A 956 -58.94 -106.17 11.20
C ASP A 956 -59.79 -104.93 11.59
N LEU A 957 -61.13 -105.06 11.61
CA LEU A 957 -62.04 -104.01 12.09
C LEU A 957 -61.75 -103.61 13.56
N THR A 958 -61.58 -104.57 14.47
CA THR A 958 -61.26 -104.26 15.88
C THR A 958 -59.86 -103.67 16.08
N SER A 959 -58.90 -104.02 15.22
CA SER A 959 -57.55 -103.44 15.27
C SER A 959 -57.56 -101.96 14.86
N HIS A 960 -58.35 -101.61 13.84
CA HIS A 960 -58.56 -100.22 13.42
C HIS A 960 -59.33 -99.40 14.45
N GLU A 961 -60.30 -100.01 15.16
CA GLU A 961 -61.02 -99.37 16.26
C GLU A 961 -60.07 -98.92 17.38
N ILE A 962 -59.19 -99.83 17.84
CA ILE A 962 -58.18 -99.53 18.87
C ILE A 962 -57.18 -98.48 18.38
N SER A 963 -56.70 -98.60 17.13
CA SER A 963 -55.68 -97.69 16.57
C SER A 963 -56.21 -96.26 16.40
N LEU A 964 -57.47 -96.10 15.97
CA LEU A 964 -58.11 -94.79 15.87
C LEU A 964 -58.34 -94.17 17.25
N GLU A 965 -58.77 -94.94 18.24
CA GLU A 965 -59.03 -94.43 19.59
C GLU A 965 -57.73 -94.07 20.34
N GLU A 966 -56.63 -94.82 20.13
CA GLU A 966 -55.31 -94.41 20.62
C GLU A 966 -54.84 -93.09 20.00
N MET A 967 -54.94 -92.93 18.67
CA MET A 967 -54.59 -91.66 18.02
C MET A 967 -55.46 -90.52 18.55
N LYS A 968 -56.77 -90.75 18.71
CA LYS A 968 -57.71 -89.77 19.29
C LYS A 968 -57.24 -89.30 20.66
N LYS A 969 -56.94 -90.25 21.56
CA LYS A 969 -56.44 -89.97 22.92
C LYS A 969 -55.11 -89.20 22.92
N ARG A 970 -54.14 -89.57 22.06
CA ARG A 970 -52.83 -88.88 21.96
C ARG A 970 -52.94 -87.42 21.48
N HIS A 971 -54.05 -87.05 20.85
CA HIS A 971 -54.27 -85.71 20.29
C HIS A 971 -55.33 -84.89 21.02
N GLN A 972 -56.03 -85.46 22.00
CA GLN A 972 -57.17 -84.84 22.68
C GLN A 972 -56.82 -83.62 23.55
N GLU A 973 -55.56 -83.51 24.00
CA GLU A 973 -55.07 -82.41 24.86
C GLU A 973 -54.39 -81.26 24.08
N LYS A 974 -54.31 -81.35 22.73
CA LYS A 974 -53.60 -80.37 21.90
C LYS A 974 -54.56 -79.59 21.01
N GLU A 975 -54.78 -78.31 21.29
CA GLU A 975 -55.70 -77.46 20.51
C GLU A 975 -55.32 -77.41 19.01
N ALA A 976 -54.02 -77.34 18.70
CA ALA A 976 -53.49 -77.40 17.34
C ALA A 976 -53.87 -78.70 16.57
N ALA A 977 -54.27 -79.77 17.26
CA ALA A 977 -54.61 -81.04 16.64
C ALA A 977 -56.08 -81.14 16.15
N GLN A 978 -56.89 -80.08 16.21
CA GLN A 978 -58.28 -80.10 15.71
C GLN A 978 -58.42 -80.67 14.28
N ARG A 979 -57.48 -80.34 13.38
CA ARG A 979 -57.48 -80.84 12.00
C ARG A 979 -57.25 -82.36 11.95
N VAL A 980 -56.34 -82.89 12.77
CA VAL A 980 -56.06 -84.33 12.92
C VAL A 980 -57.25 -85.06 13.56
N LEU A 981 -57.82 -84.50 14.63
CA LEU A 981 -59.00 -85.04 15.31
C LEU A 981 -60.20 -85.15 14.36
N SER A 982 -60.43 -84.17 13.47
CA SER A 982 -61.51 -84.26 12.48
C SER A 982 -61.29 -85.36 11.43
N GLN A 983 -60.04 -85.67 11.05
CA GLN A 983 -59.74 -86.80 10.17
C GLN A 983 -59.88 -88.16 10.86
N ILE A 984 -59.56 -88.25 12.16
CA ILE A 984 -59.82 -89.44 12.99
C ILE A 984 -61.33 -89.73 13.05
N ASP A 985 -62.16 -88.71 13.28
CA ASP A 985 -63.63 -88.83 13.31
C ASP A 985 -64.22 -89.32 11.98
N VAL A 986 -63.68 -88.88 10.84
CA VAL A 986 -64.09 -89.38 9.51
C VAL A 986 -63.78 -90.87 9.35
N ALA A 987 -62.61 -91.32 9.82
CA ALA A 987 -62.25 -92.74 9.80
C ALA A 987 -63.12 -93.59 10.75
N GLN A 988 -63.43 -93.08 11.95
CA GLN A 988 -64.31 -93.76 12.91
C GLN A 988 -65.74 -93.95 12.36
N LYS A 989 -66.30 -92.96 11.65
CA LYS A 989 -67.61 -93.13 10.99
C LYS A 989 -67.61 -94.25 9.95
N LYS A 990 -66.57 -94.31 9.11
CA LYS A 990 -66.46 -95.33 8.05
C LYS A 990 -66.35 -96.75 8.62
N LEU A 991 -65.64 -96.91 9.73
CA LEU A 991 -65.54 -98.18 10.48
C LEU A 991 -66.93 -98.69 10.95
N GLN A 992 -67.81 -97.80 11.42
CA GLN A 992 -69.14 -98.17 11.91
C GLN A 992 -70.07 -98.66 10.78
N GLU A 993 -70.06 -97.99 9.62
CA GLU A 993 -70.89 -98.37 8.45
C GLU A 993 -70.55 -99.79 7.94
N VAL A 994 -69.25 -100.06 7.76
CA VAL A 994 -68.72 -101.37 7.34
C VAL A 994 -69.12 -102.46 8.34
N SER A 995 -69.00 -102.17 9.63
CA SER A 995 -69.35 -103.09 10.72
C SER A 995 -70.85 -103.41 10.80
N MET A 996 -71.73 -102.53 10.30
CA MET A 996 -73.17 -102.79 10.24
C MET A 996 -73.53 -103.76 9.10
N LYS A 997 -72.94 -103.59 7.90
CA LYS A 997 -73.20 -104.45 6.72
C LYS A 997 -72.92 -105.92 7.01
N PHE A 998 -71.81 -106.22 7.70
CA PHE A 998 -71.38 -107.58 8.03
C PHE A 998 -72.42 -108.39 8.85
N ARG A 999 -73.28 -107.74 9.63
CA ARG A 999 -74.23 -108.44 10.53
C ARG A 999 -75.45 -109.04 9.84
N LEU A 1000 -75.91 -108.46 8.72
CA LEU A 1000 -77.14 -108.87 8.05
C LEU A 1000 -76.99 -110.18 7.24
N PHE A 1001 -75.76 -110.62 7.01
CA PHE A 1001 -75.37 -111.59 5.97
C PHE A 1001 -75.58 -113.08 6.32
N GLN A 1002 -76.35 -113.42 7.37
CA GLN A 1002 -76.28 -114.74 8.04
C GLN A 1002 -77.56 -115.61 7.97
N LYS A 1003 -78.40 -115.46 6.93
CA LYS A 1003 -79.69 -116.17 6.79
C LYS A 1003 -79.58 -117.48 5.97
N PRO A 1004 -80.19 -118.62 6.39
CA PRO A 1004 -80.22 -119.86 5.59
C PRO A 1004 -81.19 -119.81 4.40
N ALA A 1005 -80.85 -120.47 3.29
CA ALA A 1005 -81.55 -120.35 2.01
C ALA A 1005 -82.85 -121.17 1.86
N ASN A 1006 -82.85 -122.47 2.16
CA ASN A 1006 -83.87 -123.41 1.65
C ASN A 1006 -85.14 -123.53 2.53
N PHE A 1007 -85.43 -122.57 3.42
CA PHE A 1007 -86.50 -122.75 4.41
C PHE A 1007 -87.93 -122.67 3.82
N GLU A 1008 -88.17 -121.75 2.90
CA GLU A 1008 -89.53 -121.38 2.46
C GLU A 1008 -90.27 -122.52 1.73
N GLN A 1009 -89.56 -123.35 0.96
CA GLN A 1009 -90.14 -124.40 0.13
C GLN A 1009 -90.89 -125.47 0.97
N ARG A 1010 -90.25 -125.98 2.03
CA ARG A 1010 -90.78 -127.13 2.82
C ARG A 1010 -92.06 -126.80 3.58
N LEU A 1011 -92.29 -125.52 3.87
CA LEU A 1011 -93.52 -125.02 4.51
C LEU A 1011 -94.76 -125.20 3.63
N GLN A 1012 -94.60 -125.14 2.31
CA GLN A 1012 -95.72 -125.26 1.37
C GLN A 1012 -96.13 -126.72 1.13
N GLU A 1013 -95.14 -127.61 0.93
CA GLU A 1013 -95.34 -129.05 0.67
C GLU A 1013 -96.13 -129.73 1.79
N SER A 1014 -95.77 -129.42 3.04
CA SER A 1014 -96.44 -129.94 4.25
C SER A 1014 -97.93 -129.62 4.36
N LYS A 1015 -98.42 -128.57 3.68
CA LYS A 1015 -99.82 -128.14 3.76
C LYS A 1015 -100.72 -128.99 2.87
N MET A 1016 -100.29 -129.29 1.64
CA MET A 1016 -101.16 -129.87 0.60
C MET A 1016 -101.70 -131.25 0.96
N ILE A 1017 -100.88 -132.10 1.57
CA ILE A 1017 -101.24 -133.50 1.87
C ILE A 1017 -102.36 -133.59 2.93
N LEU A 1018 -102.52 -132.56 3.77
CA LEU A 1018 -103.56 -132.55 4.81
C LEU A 1018 -104.95 -132.26 4.23
N ASP A 1019 -105.05 -131.47 3.15
CA ASP A 1019 -106.33 -131.17 2.49
C ASP A 1019 -106.90 -132.39 1.76
N GLU A 1020 -106.06 -133.30 1.25
CA GLU A 1020 -106.48 -134.50 0.50
C GLU A 1020 -107.24 -135.53 1.37
N VAL A 1021 -106.80 -135.76 2.61
CA VAL A 1021 -107.47 -136.70 3.53
C VAL A 1021 -108.85 -136.19 3.96
N LYS A 1022 -109.08 -134.87 3.92
CA LYS A 1022 -110.34 -134.21 4.27
C LYS A 1022 -111.50 -134.60 3.35
N MET A 1023 -111.22 -134.88 2.08
CA MET A 1023 -112.23 -135.11 1.05
C MET A 1023 -112.94 -136.47 1.17
N HIS A 1024 -112.25 -137.49 1.68
CA HIS A 1024 -112.68 -138.90 1.56
C HIS A 1024 -113.59 -139.39 2.71
N LEU A 1025 -113.79 -138.58 3.75
CA LEU A 1025 -114.53 -138.94 4.97
C LEU A 1025 -116.04 -139.29 4.81
N PRO A 1026 -116.83 -138.71 3.88
CA PRO A 1026 -118.29 -138.94 3.84
C PRO A 1026 -118.77 -140.34 3.45
N ALA A 1027 -117.93 -141.20 2.84
CA ALA A 1027 -118.36 -142.43 2.16
C ALA A 1027 -118.74 -143.62 3.10
N LEU A 1028 -119.00 -143.38 4.38
CA LEU A 1028 -118.93 -144.38 5.46
C LEU A 1028 -120.23 -144.57 6.27
N GLU A 1029 -121.39 -144.22 5.72
CA GLU A 1029 -122.69 -144.31 6.41
C GLU A 1029 -123.52 -145.54 5.96
N THR A 1030 -124.26 -146.14 6.90
CA THR A 1030 -124.91 -147.46 6.76
C THR A 1030 -126.44 -147.38 6.66
N LYS A 1031 -127.03 -148.23 5.80
CA LYS A 1031 -128.49 -148.47 5.71
C LYS A 1031 -128.92 -149.93 5.48
N SER A 1032 -127.99 -150.89 5.43
CA SER A 1032 -128.31 -152.32 5.20
C SER A 1032 -128.09 -153.18 6.45
N ILE A 1033 -128.93 -154.22 6.59
CA ILE A 1033 -128.86 -155.26 7.64
C ILE A 1033 -128.01 -156.46 7.18
N GLU A 1034 -127.63 -156.50 5.90
CA GLU A 1034 -126.85 -157.58 5.29
C GLU A 1034 -125.39 -157.56 5.75
N GLN A 1035 -124.91 -158.71 6.23
CA GLN A 1035 -123.63 -158.86 6.92
C GLN A 1035 -122.40 -158.41 6.10
N GLU A 1036 -122.43 -158.59 4.78
CA GLU A 1036 -121.25 -158.39 3.92
C GLU A 1036 -121.01 -156.91 3.60
N VAL A 1037 -122.09 -156.11 3.46
CA VAL A 1037 -122.01 -154.67 3.17
C VAL A 1037 -121.32 -153.92 4.30
N VAL A 1038 -121.70 -154.21 5.55
CA VAL A 1038 -121.14 -153.59 6.75
C VAL A 1038 -119.65 -153.92 6.93
N GLN A 1039 -119.24 -155.14 6.54
CA GLN A 1039 -117.83 -155.56 6.62
C GLN A 1039 -116.94 -154.80 5.63
N SER A 1040 -117.47 -154.41 4.46
CA SER A 1040 -116.73 -153.68 3.43
C SER A 1040 -116.41 -152.22 3.84
N GLN A 1041 -117.41 -151.48 4.34
CA GLN A 1041 -117.24 -150.07 4.73
C GLN A 1041 -116.20 -149.90 5.86
N LEU A 1042 -116.13 -150.85 6.80
CA LEU A 1042 -115.14 -150.83 7.88
C LEU A 1042 -113.70 -150.84 7.36
N ASN A 1043 -113.40 -151.65 6.34
CA ASN A 1043 -112.06 -151.75 5.76
C ASN A 1043 -111.63 -150.42 5.11
N HIS A 1044 -112.57 -149.70 4.48
CA HIS A 1044 -112.28 -148.42 3.83
C HIS A 1044 -111.91 -147.32 4.85
N CYS A 1045 -112.56 -147.30 6.01
CA CYS A 1045 -112.27 -146.36 7.09
C CYS A 1045 -110.85 -146.50 7.67
N VAL A 1046 -110.27 -147.71 7.65
CA VAL A 1046 -108.92 -147.97 8.19
C VAL A 1046 -107.82 -147.35 7.32
N ASN A 1047 -108.02 -147.28 5.99
CA ASN A 1047 -107.01 -146.75 5.08
C ASN A 1047 -106.75 -145.25 5.29
N LEU A 1048 -107.81 -144.44 5.50
CA LEU A 1048 -107.68 -142.99 5.74
C LEU A 1048 -106.89 -142.64 7.01
N TYR A 1049 -106.93 -143.52 8.01
CA TYR A 1049 -106.17 -143.35 9.24
C TYR A 1049 -104.65 -143.51 9.01
N LYS A 1050 -104.23 -144.33 8.02
CA LYS A 1050 -102.82 -144.55 7.70
C LYS A 1050 -102.16 -143.30 7.11
N SER A 1051 -102.77 -142.68 6.10
CA SER A 1051 -102.21 -141.51 5.41
C SER A 1051 -101.94 -140.32 6.34
N LEU A 1052 -102.83 -140.09 7.32
CA LEU A 1052 -102.62 -139.05 8.35
C LEU A 1052 -101.38 -139.30 9.21
N SER A 1053 -101.01 -140.55 9.48
CA SER A 1053 -99.85 -140.88 10.32
C SER A 1053 -98.50 -140.63 9.62
N GLU A 1054 -98.47 -140.66 8.29
CA GLU A 1054 -97.23 -140.63 7.48
C GLU A 1054 -96.68 -139.20 7.29
N VAL A 1055 -97.54 -138.16 7.34
CA VAL A 1055 -97.16 -136.74 7.11
C VAL A 1055 -96.58 -136.05 8.35
N LYS A 1056 -96.77 -136.63 9.55
CA LYS A 1056 -96.63 -135.94 10.84
C LYS A 1056 -95.26 -135.29 11.09
N SER A 1057 -94.17 -135.97 10.74
CA SER A 1057 -92.79 -135.58 11.11
C SER A 1057 -92.28 -134.35 10.36
N GLU A 1058 -92.71 -134.16 9.11
CA GLU A 1058 -92.24 -133.05 8.27
C GLU A 1058 -92.85 -131.72 8.73
N VAL A 1059 -94.16 -131.73 9.04
CA VAL A 1059 -94.88 -130.60 9.67
C VAL A 1059 -94.16 -130.12 10.93
N GLU A 1060 -93.75 -131.04 11.81
CA GLU A 1060 -93.05 -130.70 13.06
C GLU A 1060 -91.64 -130.08 12.81
N MET A 1061 -90.93 -130.50 11.77
CA MET A 1061 -89.59 -129.98 11.45
C MET A 1061 -89.63 -128.55 10.90
N VAL A 1062 -90.58 -128.26 10.00
CA VAL A 1062 -90.84 -126.92 9.47
C VAL A 1062 -91.13 -125.92 10.59
N ILE A 1063 -92.07 -126.28 11.48
CA ILE A 1063 -92.49 -125.46 12.63
C ILE A 1063 -91.28 -125.09 13.52
N LYS A 1064 -90.41 -126.06 13.79
CA LYS A 1064 -89.21 -125.86 14.63
C LYS A 1064 -88.18 -124.93 13.98
N THR A 1065 -88.00 -125.03 12.67
CA THR A 1065 -86.90 -124.37 11.96
C THR A 1065 -87.18 -122.87 11.77
N GLY A 1066 -88.40 -122.48 11.36
CA GLY A 1066 -88.74 -121.07 11.16
C GLY A 1066 -88.68 -120.23 12.44
N ARG A 1067 -89.02 -120.83 13.59
CA ARG A 1067 -88.90 -120.17 14.91
C ARG A 1067 -87.47 -119.78 15.29
N GLN A 1068 -86.44 -120.48 14.79
CA GLN A 1068 -85.05 -120.08 15.02
C GLN A 1068 -84.61 -118.87 14.18
N ILE A 1069 -85.12 -118.73 12.95
CA ILE A 1069 -84.80 -117.60 12.06
C ILE A 1069 -85.30 -116.28 12.66
N VAL A 1070 -86.51 -116.30 13.22
CA VAL A 1070 -87.11 -115.20 13.98
C VAL A 1070 -86.24 -114.80 15.18
N GLN A 1071 -85.83 -115.78 15.99
CA GLN A 1071 -85.18 -115.52 17.28
C GLN A 1071 -83.79 -114.86 17.15
N LYS A 1072 -83.07 -115.10 16.05
CA LYS A 1072 -81.75 -114.51 15.79
C LYS A 1072 -81.77 -113.13 15.12
N LYS A 1073 -82.94 -112.55 14.83
CA LYS A 1073 -83.11 -111.36 13.98
C LYS A 1073 -82.47 -111.50 12.58
N GLN A 1074 -82.37 -112.72 12.07
CA GLN A 1074 -81.82 -113.02 10.73
C GLN A 1074 -82.89 -112.90 9.63
N THR A 1075 -83.87 -112.00 9.82
CA THR A 1075 -84.97 -111.71 8.89
C THR A 1075 -85.59 -110.36 9.24
N GLU A 1076 -86.08 -109.63 8.24
CA GLU A 1076 -86.62 -108.28 8.40
C GLU A 1076 -88.05 -108.28 8.95
N ASN A 1077 -88.88 -109.25 8.53
CA ASN A 1077 -90.25 -109.47 9.03
C ASN A 1077 -90.33 -110.74 9.90
N PRO A 1078 -90.25 -110.64 11.24
CA PRO A 1078 -90.33 -111.78 12.15
C PRO A 1078 -91.75 -112.27 12.50
N LYS A 1079 -92.81 -111.44 12.38
CA LYS A 1079 -94.16 -111.82 12.83
C LYS A 1079 -94.86 -112.81 11.89
N GLU A 1080 -94.94 -112.45 10.61
CA GLU A 1080 -95.65 -113.19 9.56
C GLU A 1080 -95.26 -114.68 9.48
N LEU A 1081 -93.97 -114.97 9.72
CA LEU A 1081 -93.43 -116.31 9.64
C LEU A 1081 -93.99 -117.25 10.72
N ASP A 1082 -94.25 -116.73 11.93
CA ASP A 1082 -94.75 -117.54 13.05
C ASP A 1082 -96.26 -117.85 12.95
N GLU A 1083 -97.03 -116.94 12.34
CA GLU A 1083 -98.46 -117.11 12.09
C GLU A 1083 -98.71 -118.23 11.06
N ARG A 1084 -98.00 -118.21 9.93
CA ARG A 1084 -98.05 -119.25 8.89
C ARG A 1084 -97.68 -120.64 9.45
N ILE A 1085 -96.66 -120.68 10.30
CA ILE A 1085 -96.20 -121.87 11.03
C ILE A 1085 -97.28 -122.41 11.99
N THR A 1086 -97.99 -121.53 12.69
CA THR A 1086 -99.00 -121.92 13.67
C THR A 1086 -100.27 -122.48 13.02
N ALA A 1087 -100.70 -121.91 11.88
CA ALA A 1087 -101.89 -122.36 11.16
C ALA A 1087 -101.77 -123.83 10.67
N LEU A 1088 -100.61 -124.22 10.14
CA LEU A 1088 -100.35 -125.58 9.64
C LEU A 1088 -100.57 -126.65 10.73
N LYS A 1089 -100.15 -126.35 11.97
CA LYS A 1089 -100.28 -127.26 13.12
C LYS A 1089 -101.74 -127.55 13.49
N LEU A 1090 -102.66 -126.60 13.28
CA LEU A 1090 -104.06 -126.75 13.69
C LEU A 1090 -104.78 -127.78 12.80
N HIS A 1091 -104.56 -127.70 11.49
CA HIS A 1091 -105.29 -128.46 10.47
C HIS A 1091 -105.07 -129.98 10.59
N TYR A 1092 -103.84 -130.40 10.91
CA TYR A 1092 -103.48 -131.81 11.12
C TYR A 1092 -104.34 -132.50 12.21
N ASN A 1093 -104.57 -131.81 13.34
CA ASN A 1093 -105.22 -132.41 14.51
C ASN A 1093 -106.73 -132.63 14.31
N GLU A 1094 -107.41 -131.73 13.59
CA GLU A 1094 -108.86 -131.81 13.37
C GLU A 1094 -109.27 -133.04 12.55
N LEU A 1095 -108.40 -133.45 11.62
CA LEU A 1095 -108.62 -134.58 10.72
C LEU A 1095 -108.47 -135.94 11.42
N GLY A 1096 -107.46 -136.09 12.28
CA GLY A 1096 -107.22 -137.33 13.04
C GLY A 1096 -108.39 -137.75 13.92
N ALA A 1097 -109.14 -136.79 14.48
CA ALA A 1097 -110.31 -137.07 15.30
C ALA A 1097 -111.45 -137.75 14.50
N LYS A 1098 -111.86 -137.15 13.38
CA LYS A 1098 -113.08 -137.54 12.63
C LYS A 1098 -112.96 -138.94 12.00
N VAL A 1099 -111.77 -139.34 11.54
CA VAL A 1099 -111.54 -140.69 10.99
C VAL A 1099 -111.64 -141.78 12.06
N THR A 1100 -111.30 -141.46 13.32
CA THR A 1100 -111.27 -142.44 14.42
C THR A 1100 -112.68 -142.83 14.89
N GLU A 1101 -113.61 -141.88 14.92
CA GLU A 1101 -114.99 -142.09 15.38
C GLU A 1101 -115.79 -143.04 14.47
N ARG A 1102 -115.75 -142.81 13.16
CA ARG A 1102 -116.53 -143.59 12.17
C ARG A 1102 -116.20 -145.08 12.17
N LYS A 1103 -114.95 -145.44 12.46
CA LYS A 1103 -114.51 -146.85 12.56
C LYS A 1103 -115.30 -147.63 13.62
N GLN A 1104 -115.50 -147.07 14.80
CA GLN A 1104 -116.12 -147.78 15.94
C GLN A 1104 -117.62 -148.08 15.72
N GLN A 1105 -118.31 -147.25 14.94
CA GLN A 1105 -119.74 -147.42 14.68
C GLN A 1105 -120.00 -148.65 13.78
N LEU A 1106 -119.18 -148.83 12.74
CA LEU A 1106 -119.29 -149.94 11.78
C LEU A 1106 -119.03 -151.31 12.43
N GLU A 1107 -118.07 -151.40 13.36
CA GLU A 1107 -117.76 -152.62 14.12
C GLU A 1107 -118.93 -153.14 14.97
N LYS A 1108 -119.80 -152.25 15.49
CA LYS A 1108 -121.00 -152.63 16.25
C LYS A 1108 -122.08 -153.27 15.37
N CYS A 1109 -122.39 -152.67 14.22
CA CYS A 1109 -123.50 -153.11 13.36
C CYS A 1109 -123.33 -154.57 12.88
N LEU A 1110 -122.10 -154.96 12.53
CA LEU A 1110 -121.77 -156.31 12.05
C LEU A 1110 -122.14 -157.43 13.04
N LYS A 1111 -122.10 -157.14 14.34
CA LYS A 1111 -122.31 -158.12 15.41
C LYS A 1111 -123.78 -158.57 15.55
N LEU A 1112 -124.73 -157.66 15.29
CA LEU A 1112 -126.17 -157.91 15.45
C LEU A 1112 -126.74 -158.78 14.32
N SER A 1113 -126.39 -158.47 13.06
CA SER A 1113 -126.81 -159.18 11.84
C SER A 1113 -126.62 -160.71 11.94
N ARG A 1114 -125.55 -161.16 12.63
CA ARG A 1114 -125.22 -162.58 12.83
C ARG A 1114 -126.18 -163.35 13.73
N LYS A 1115 -126.87 -162.71 14.68
CA LYS A 1115 -127.72 -163.40 15.66
C LYS A 1115 -129.07 -163.79 15.05
N MET A 1116 -129.73 -162.85 14.37
CA MET A 1116 -131.09 -162.99 13.84
C MET A 1116 -131.24 -164.12 12.80
N ARG A 1117 -130.20 -164.38 12.00
CA ARG A 1117 -130.19 -165.48 11.01
C ARG A 1117 -130.28 -166.88 11.63
N LYS A 1118 -129.97 -167.04 12.93
CA LYS A 1118 -129.89 -168.35 13.57
C LYS A 1118 -131.24 -168.87 14.05
N GLU A 1119 -132.09 -167.99 14.58
CA GLU A 1119 -133.43 -168.34 15.10
C GLU A 1119 -134.43 -168.68 13.97
N MET A 1120 -134.32 -167.96 12.84
CA MET A 1120 -135.21 -168.10 11.66
C MET A 1120 -135.29 -169.55 11.15
N ASN A 1121 -134.17 -170.29 11.21
CA ASN A 1121 -134.09 -171.65 10.70
C ASN A 1121 -134.84 -172.65 11.60
N ALA A 1122 -134.75 -172.50 12.93
CA ALA A 1122 -135.36 -173.42 13.89
C ALA A 1122 -136.91 -173.43 13.80
N LEU A 1123 -137.51 -172.29 13.50
CA LEU A 1123 -138.96 -172.18 13.30
C LEU A 1123 -139.45 -172.95 12.06
N THR A 1124 -138.59 -173.10 11.04
CA THR A 1124 -138.94 -173.68 9.74
C THR A 1124 -139.03 -175.21 9.81
N GLU A 1125 -138.15 -175.87 10.57
CA GLU A 1125 -138.16 -177.33 10.75
C GLU A 1125 -139.39 -177.83 11.53
N TRP A 1126 -139.89 -177.03 12.48
CA TRP A 1126 -141.04 -177.40 13.33
C TRP A 1126 -142.37 -177.46 12.55
N LEU A 1127 -142.58 -176.53 11.61
CA LEU A 1127 -143.79 -176.50 10.77
C LEU A 1127 -143.91 -177.76 9.89
N ALA A 1128 -142.81 -178.19 9.27
CA ALA A 1128 -142.78 -179.34 8.37
C ALA A 1128 -143.18 -180.67 9.04
N ALA A 1129 -142.85 -180.85 10.33
CA ALA A 1129 -143.19 -182.07 11.08
C ALA A 1129 -144.68 -182.18 11.41
N THR A 1130 -145.40 -181.06 11.52
CA THR A 1130 -146.81 -181.02 11.97
C THR A 1130 -147.79 -181.39 10.84
N ASP A 1131 -147.46 -180.99 9.61
CA ASP A 1131 -148.30 -181.18 8.41
C ASP A 1131 -148.43 -182.66 7.98
N MET A 1132 -147.39 -183.45 8.23
CA MET A 1132 -147.35 -184.89 7.92
C MET A 1132 -148.35 -185.75 8.72
N GLU A 1133 -148.63 -185.40 9.98
CA GLU A 1133 -149.53 -186.20 10.84
C GLU A 1133 -151.01 -185.90 10.57
N LEU A 1134 -151.34 -184.63 10.28
CA LEU A 1134 -152.69 -184.20 9.84
C LEU A 1134 -153.15 -184.95 8.59
N THR A 1135 -152.25 -185.10 7.61
CA THR A 1135 -152.52 -185.72 6.32
C THR A 1135 -152.88 -187.22 6.42
N LYS A 1136 -152.57 -187.88 7.54
CA LYS A 1136 -152.67 -189.34 7.68
C LYS A 1136 -154.00 -189.84 8.28
N ARG A 1137 -154.85 -188.95 8.82
CA ARG A 1137 -156.03 -189.32 9.63
C ARG A 1137 -157.40 -189.06 8.99
N SER A 1138 -157.43 -188.53 7.76
CA SER A 1138 -158.64 -187.96 7.11
C SER A 1138 -159.44 -188.93 6.20
N ALA A 1139 -159.20 -190.23 6.25
CA ALA A 1139 -159.45 -191.13 5.10
C ALA A 1139 -160.45 -192.29 5.28
N VAL A 1140 -161.29 -192.33 6.33
CA VAL A 1140 -162.28 -193.43 6.57
C VAL A 1140 -163.62 -192.89 7.14
N GLU A 1141 -164.73 -193.55 6.81
CA GLU A 1141 -166.11 -193.20 7.21
C GLU A 1141 -166.44 -193.48 8.70
N GLY A 1142 -167.44 -192.75 9.24
CA GLY A 1142 -168.15 -193.12 10.49
C GLY A 1142 -168.50 -191.94 11.41
N MET A 1143 -169.72 -191.40 11.33
CA MET A 1143 -170.14 -190.16 12.01
C MET A 1143 -171.33 -190.36 12.96
N PRO A 1144 -171.26 -189.84 14.21
CA PRO A 1144 -172.41 -189.15 14.81
C PRO A 1144 -172.03 -187.99 15.75
N SER A 1145 -172.90 -187.02 16.08
CA SER A 1145 -174.10 -186.49 15.37
C SER A 1145 -174.57 -185.12 15.91
N ASN A 1146 -173.90 -184.53 16.89
CA ASN A 1146 -174.09 -183.14 17.36
C ASN A 1146 -172.75 -182.45 17.73
N LEU A 1147 -172.80 -181.14 18.01
CA LEU A 1147 -171.60 -180.34 18.31
C LEU A 1147 -170.82 -180.83 19.54
N ASP A 1148 -171.50 -181.37 20.56
CA ASP A 1148 -170.84 -181.91 21.76
C ASP A 1148 -170.09 -183.22 21.48
N SER A 1149 -170.64 -184.10 20.63
CA SER A 1149 -169.95 -185.31 20.17
C SER A 1149 -168.74 -185.01 19.27
N GLU A 1150 -168.81 -183.95 18.47
CA GLU A 1150 -167.70 -183.47 17.64
C GLU A 1150 -166.57 -182.85 18.49
N VAL A 1151 -166.94 -182.07 19.51
CA VAL A 1151 -166.00 -181.58 20.54
C VAL A 1151 -165.38 -182.74 21.36
N ALA A 1152 -166.10 -183.85 21.58
CA ALA A 1152 -165.54 -185.04 22.22
C ALA A 1152 -164.52 -185.76 21.32
N TRP A 1153 -164.77 -185.84 20.01
CA TRP A 1153 -163.82 -186.39 19.03
C TRP A 1153 -162.53 -185.55 18.98
N GLY A 1154 -162.65 -184.22 18.90
CA GLY A 1154 -161.52 -183.30 18.97
C GLY A 1154 -160.71 -183.40 20.28
N LYS A 1155 -161.38 -183.63 21.43
CA LYS A 1155 -160.73 -183.79 22.74
C LYS A 1155 -159.92 -185.07 22.89
N ASN A 1156 -160.20 -186.14 22.14
CA ASN A 1156 -159.45 -187.40 22.24
C ASN A 1156 -158.25 -187.53 21.28
N SER A 1157 -158.12 -186.62 20.29
CA SER A 1157 -156.86 -186.47 19.55
C SER A 1157 -155.87 -185.51 20.25
N VAL A 1158 -156.33 -184.76 21.26
CA VAL A 1158 -155.50 -183.86 22.09
C VAL A 1158 -155.29 -184.44 23.48
N VAL A 1159 -154.40 -185.43 23.64
CA VAL A 1159 -153.57 -185.66 24.84
C VAL A 1159 -152.50 -186.74 24.59
N THR A 1160 -151.33 -186.58 25.22
CA THR A 1160 -150.10 -187.41 25.06
C THR A 1160 -149.53 -187.46 23.62
N HIS A 1161 -148.48 -186.73 23.26
CA HIS A 1161 -147.29 -186.36 24.05
C HIS A 1161 -146.88 -184.86 23.91
N SER A 1162 -145.92 -184.45 24.74
CA SER A 1162 -145.09 -183.24 24.56
C SER A 1162 -145.78 -181.86 24.60
N LYS A 1163 -146.43 -181.55 25.73
CA LYS A 1163 -146.87 -180.18 26.08
C LYS A 1163 -145.77 -179.07 26.22
N PRO A 1164 -144.44 -179.31 26.28
CA PRO A 1164 -143.45 -178.22 26.48
C PRO A 1164 -143.14 -177.32 25.26
N GLN A 1165 -143.14 -177.84 24.02
CA GLN A 1165 -142.39 -177.18 22.93
C GLN A 1165 -143.02 -175.87 22.41
N ILE A 1166 -144.35 -175.72 22.45
CA ILE A 1166 -145.02 -174.50 21.95
C ILE A 1166 -144.83 -173.31 22.91
N LEU A 1167 -144.65 -173.56 24.22
CA LEU A 1167 -144.34 -172.49 25.19
C LEU A 1167 -142.87 -172.03 25.12
N GLY A 1168 -141.96 -172.86 24.62
CA GLY A 1168 -140.54 -172.50 24.46
C GLY A 1168 -140.30 -171.46 23.36
N HIS A 1169 -141.00 -171.56 22.22
CA HIS A 1169 -140.82 -170.60 21.12
C HIS A 1169 -141.49 -169.25 21.34
N ILE A 1170 -142.50 -169.16 22.21
CA ILE A 1170 -143.11 -167.88 22.62
C ILE A 1170 -142.17 -167.13 23.59
N ALA A 1171 -141.48 -167.83 24.49
CA ALA A 1171 -140.52 -167.19 25.41
C ALA A 1171 -139.38 -166.43 24.69
N LEU A 1172 -138.89 -166.95 23.55
CA LEU A 1172 -137.87 -166.29 22.74
C LEU A 1172 -138.32 -164.94 22.13
N LEU A 1173 -139.64 -164.72 21.99
CA LEU A 1173 -140.21 -163.47 21.49
C LEU A 1173 -140.36 -162.40 22.58
N GLU A 1174 -140.32 -162.77 23.86
CA GLU A 1174 -140.35 -161.82 24.99
C GLU A 1174 -138.92 -161.50 25.48
N ASP A 1175 -138.02 -162.49 25.59
CA ASP A 1175 -136.62 -162.30 26.03
C ASP A 1175 -135.69 -161.63 24.99
N THR A 1176 -136.22 -161.22 23.83
CA THR A 1176 -135.49 -160.44 22.81
C THR A 1176 -135.79 -158.93 22.88
N VAL A 1177 -136.64 -158.48 23.82
CA VAL A 1177 -137.00 -157.07 24.00
C VAL A 1177 -135.94 -156.31 24.81
N MET A 1178 -135.18 -155.43 24.14
CA MET A 1178 -134.51 -154.29 24.77
C MET A 1178 -134.61 -153.03 23.88
N ILE A 1179 -135.75 -152.35 24.03
CA ILE A 1179 -135.87 -150.97 24.54
C ILE A 1179 -134.51 -150.40 25.03
N PRO A 1180 -134.08 -149.18 24.64
CA PRO A 1180 -134.92 -147.97 24.68
C PRO A 1180 -135.43 -147.45 23.33
N ASP A 1181 -136.75 -147.24 23.30
CA ASP A 1181 -137.40 -145.93 23.15
C ASP A 1181 -137.04 -145.06 21.93
N VAL A 1182 -137.95 -144.98 20.96
CA VAL A 1182 -139.17 -144.12 20.98
C VAL A 1182 -138.78 -142.66 20.69
N TYR A 1183 -138.51 -142.35 19.41
CA TYR A 1183 -139.46 -142.08 18.31
C TYR A 1183 -140.09 -140.68 18.33
N SER A 1184 -139.55 -139.85 17.43
CA SER A 1184 -140.26 -139.08 16.40
C SER A 1184 -141.30 -138.01 16.73
N TYR A 1185 -141.27 -137.00 15.84
CA TYR A 1185 -142.22 -135.91 15.55
C TYR A 1185 -141.97 -134.59 16.30
N HIS A 1186 -141.89 -133.43 15.65
CA HIS A 1186 -142.78 -132.95 14.58
C HIS A 1186 -142.16 -131.94 13.60
N LEU A 1187 -142.82 -131.82 12.45
CA LEU A 1187 -142.99 -130.55 11.74
C LEU A 1187 -144.52 -130.33 11.59
N LEU A 1188 -144.96 -129.09 11.36
CA LEU A 1188 -146.37 -128.65 11.21
C LEU A 1188 -147.25 -128.68 12.48
N ALA A 1189 -147.16 -127.62 13.29
CA ALA A 1189 -148.30 -127.07 14.03
C ALA A 1189 -148.06 -125.59 14.36
N LYS A 1190 -149.14 -124.89 14.72
CA LYS A 1190 -149.15 -123.52 15.29
C LYS A 1190 -149.48 -123.59 16.79
N ASP A 1191 -149.26 -122.43 17.43
CA ASP A 1191 -149.87 -121.98 18.70
C ASP A 1191 -149.33 -122.56 20.03
N TYR A 1192 -149.56 -121.76 21.08
CA TYR A 1192 -149.21 -121.93 22.51
C TYR A 1192 -147.73 -121.95 22.94
N ASN A 1193 -147.20 -120.72 22.98
CA ASN A 1193 -146.63 -120.10 24.18
C ASN A 1193 -146.81 -120.85 25.53
N LEU A 1194 -145.69 -121.19 26.18
CA LEU A 1194 -145.44 -121.51 27.60
C LEU A 1194 -143.89 -121.57 27.69
N GLU A 1195 -143.12 -120.79 28.45
CA GLU A 1195 -143.34 -120.06 29.71
C GLU A 1195 -143.53 -120.97 30.94
N ASN A 1196 -142.53 -120.93 31.84
CA ASN A 1196 -142.48 -121.60 33.16
C ASN A 1196 -142.43 -123.15 33.16
N LEU A 1197 -142.28 -123.71 34.37
CA LEU A 1197 -142.15 -125.14 34.71
C LEU A 1197 -140.87 -125.82 34.15
N LEU A 1198 -139.79 -126.01 34.91
CA LEU A 1198 -139.55 -125.79 36.34
C LEU A 1198 -138.76 -124.48 36.53
N GLY A 1199 -139.12 -123.57 37.42
CA GLY A 1199 -139.43 -123.84 38.82
C GLY A 1199 -138.11 -123.80 39.60
N ILE A 1200 -137.62 -122.64 40.06
CA ILE A 1200 -138.07 -121.94 41.28
C ILE A 1200 -137.96 -122.88 42.50
N PRO A 1201 -137.19 -122.56 43.57
CA PRO A 1201 -136.39 -121.35 43.85
C PRO A 1201 -134.94 -121.72 44.29
N ASP A 1202 -134.18 -121.06 45.19
CA ASP A 1202 -134.25 -119.78 45.95
C ASP A 1202 -132.82 -119.18 45.92
N GLN A 1203 -132.64 -117.91 45.56
CA GLN A 1203 -132.74 -116.71 46.41
C GLN A 1203 -131.72 -116.60 47.57
N LYS A 1204 -130.96 -115.49 47.50
CA LYS A 1204 -130.80 -114.48 48.56
C LYS A 1204 -130.44 -114.93 49.98
N ILE A 1205 -129.18 -114.76 50.34
CA ILE A 1205 -128.76 -113.98 51.53
C ILE A 1205 -127.58 -113.11 51.04
N THR A 1206 -127.84 -111.96 50.39
CA THR A 1206 -128.23 -110.61 50.90
C THR A 1206 -127.08 -109.71 51.35
N ASP A 1207 -127.04 -108.52 50.74
CA ASP A 1207 -126.95 -107.16 51.30
C ASP A 1207 -125.93 -106.77 52.37
N LEU A 1208 -125.38 -105.54 52.20
CA LEU A 1208 -124.78 -104.58 53.18
C LEU A 1208 -123.26 -104.38 53.32
N THR A 1209 -122.38 -105.38 53.43
CA THR A 1209 -122.69 -106.78 53.69
C THR A 1209 -122.36 -107.67 52.51
N GLY A 1210 -123.34 -108.44 52.07
CA GLY A 1210 -123.21 -109.39 50.97
C GLY A 1210 -122.80 -108.76 49.63
N LYS A 1211 -121.70 -109.32 49.09
CA LYS A 1211 -121.71 -110.18 47.89
C LYS A 1211 -121.99 -109.53 46.51
N GLU A 1212 -121.23 -110.06 45.54
CA GLU A 1212 -121.64 -110.25 44.12
C GLU A 1212 -121.78 -108.94 43.30
N TRP A 1213 -121.65 -108.89 41.97
CA TRP A 1213 -121.17 -109.77 40.87
C TRP A 1213 -120.47 -108.84 39.85
N LYS A 1214 -119.57 -109.21 38.92
CA LYS A 1214 -119.10 -110.48 38.33
C LYS A 1214 -120.13 -111.34 37.58
N ASN A 1215 -120.50 -110.92 36.37
CA ASN A 1215 -121.11 -111.74 35.30
C ASN A 1215 -120.71 -111.17 33.93
N PHE A 1216 -120.55 -111.93 32.84
CA PHE A 1216 -120.21 -113.35 32.63
C PHE A 1216 -119.16 -113.30 31.48
N ARG A 1217 -118.02 -113.99 31.44
CA ARG A 1217 -117.62 -115.34 31.89
C ARG A 1217 -118.37 -116.46 31.17
N LYS A 1218 -117.71 -117.14 30.24
CA LYS A 1218 -117.53 -118.60 30.29
C LYS A 1218 -116.30 -118.97 29.47
#